data_AF-A0A1L2LXS7-F1
#
_entry.id   AF-A0A1L2LXS7-F1
#
_cell.length_a   1.000
_cell.length_b   1.000
_cell.length_c   1.000
_cell.angle_alpha   90.00
_cell.angle_beta   90.00
_cell.angle_gamma   90.00
#
_symmetry.space_group_name_H-M   'P 1'
#
loop_
_entity.id
_entity.type
_entity.pdbx_description
1 polymer ?
#
loop_
_entity_poly.entity_id
_entity_poly.type
_entity_poly.pdbx_seq_one_letter_code
_entity_poly.pdbx_strand_id
1 'polypeptide(L)'
;MGTSRVLVLTTLVYLCRGLILRKDIDSLTSEDTINLRLSLQGVKYEYQLKKSYSYIASFYGYPTRCSVGNVAYSCSVHGMPTFPQWHRLYLAHLEQALTEKGGTVGIPYWDWSKPLQKMPAFLDDEKYNLEGEILDNPWHHTNISLSGVIHATNRTVDSRLWSLDLMEHIIHALEYPNYCQFVVQLEVLHSAIHFLVGGASKYSMSNIDFAAYDPLFLVHHANLDRIYEVYEALYRERGSVPGTSCETDCEICDIKGFQMPLEPFNRDDNPFPNTRLLATGWNMTDKTVFDYNYDSLTLNGLGIADIKKRIEMKKKTDRAFAVFKLNGIQRSVNLRIQVCKTSSEDEEDTCESAGDVFILGGSTEHPWMFRRPYYHDITKAVLKLGLKLDENFRVLTEMYGTDDKINSSEISPQPSVEFRPAVGKQDAPLSEKKKDVIIRQDVDLLTEDEMNALRVAMENVQNNGTQNGYQAIAAFHGAPGQCPTPNPDVALTYSCSIRGLPSFPHWHRLFVMQLEDSLGLSTGIPYWDWTKPGVQLPNLVKDATYQIKDGDSPKANPFYDAAIEFLRTGSRTSRSWPEQGVNLDDLKDAVLLALEQDNFCDFEVQFEIAHNLIHALVGGNAPYGMSSLEYSAYDPIFYIHHSFLDKIWSIWMSLQELRGKPYKAHCAQSYIFTPLSPFNFSTTYNPNPKTYAHSTATNIYDHEKELGYTYDTLTFDGMNITELEHFIRFNVTSRPRMFVGVLLNGFNKSAKAEIHATLHTGERYIVGRFAVLGGPTELGWRLDRLY
;
A
#
# COMPACT_ATOMS: atom_id res chain seq x y z
N MET A 1 70.66 -22.37 -18.54
CA MET A 1 69.70 -22.28 -17.42
C MET A 1 69.11 -20.87 -17.46
N GLY A 2 67.94 -20.55 -18.01
CA GLY A 2 66.78 -21.37 -18.34
C GLY A 2 65.69 -21.17 -17.29
N THR A 3 64.85 -20.14 -17.44
CA THR A 3 63.43 -20.14 -17.04
C THR A 3 62.68 -19.07 -17.82
N SER A 4 61.96 -19.52 -18.86
CA SER A 4 61.01 -18.74 -19.65
C SER A 4 59.79 -18.34 -18.81
N ARG A 5 59.36 -17.08 -18.89
CA ARG A 5 57.95 -16.71 -18.71
C ARG A 5 57.36 -16.51 -20.09
N VAL A 6 56.61 -17.51 -20.55
CA VAL A 6 55.77 -17.43 -21.74
C VAL A 6 54.67 -16.43 -21.43
N LEU A 7 54.67 -15.32 -22.15
CA LEU A 7 53.55 -14.40 -22.24
C LEU A 7 52.47 -15.10 -23.07
N VAL A 8 51.51 -15.75 -22.40
CA VAL A 8 50.31 -16.24 -23.09
C VAL A 8 49.43 -15.02 -23.34
N LEU A 9 49.51 -14.47 -24.57
CA LEU A 9 48.44 -13.65 -25.12
C LEU A 9 47.23 -14.58 -25.30
N THR A 10 46.35 -14.62 -24.30
CA THR A 10 44.95 -14.97 -24.53
C THR A 10 44.32 -13.78 -25.23
N THR A 11 44.35 -13.78 -26.56
CA THR A 11 43.39 -13.06 -27.38
C THR A 11 42.00 -13.51 -26.94
N LEU A 12 41.33 -12.69 -26.12
CA LEU A 12 39.88 -12.74 -25.99
C LEU A 12 39.33 -12.47 -27.39
N VAL A 13 38.94 -13.54 -28.09
CA VAL A 13 37.94 -13.44 -29.14
C VAL A 13 36.65 -13.05 -28.41
N TYR A 14 36.46 -11.74 -28.21
CA TYR A 14 35.11 -11.19 -28.15
C TYR A 14 34.50 -11.48 -29.52
N LEU A 15 33.82 -12.63 -29.62
CA LEU A 15 32.75 -12.77 -30.59
C LEU A 15 31.85 -11.57 -30.33
N CYS A 16 31.87 -10.63 -31.27
CA CYS A 16 30.90 -9.55 -31.37
C CYS A 16 29.53 -10.25 -31.54
N ARG A 17 28.89 -10.62 -30.43
CA ARG A 17 27.50 -11.09 -30.45
C ARG A 17 26.72 -9.89 -30.95
N GLY A 18 26.09 -10.02 -32.11
CA GLY A 18 25.24 -8.98 -32.65
C GLY A 18 24.11 -8.67 -31.66
N LEU A 19 23.70 -7.41 -31.62
CA LEU A 19 22.55 -6.96 -30.84
C LEU A 19 21.32 -7.83 -31.16
N ILE A 20 20.73 -8.46 -30.13
CA ILE A 20 19.51 -9.25 -30.28
C ILE A 20 18.32 -8.27 -30.38
N LEU A 21 17.58 -8.31 -31.48
CA LEU A 21 16.42 -7.44 -31.68
C LEU A 21 15.12 -8.21 -31.41
N ARG A 22 14.36 -7.76 -30.40
CA ARG A 22 12.98 -8.20 -30.15
C ARG A 22 12.04 -7.36 -31.01
N LYS A 23 11.27 -8.04 -31.86
CA LYS A 23 10.38 -7.40 -32.84
C LYS A 23 8.91 -7.60 -32.50
N ASP A 24 8.05 -6.73 -33.00
CA ASP A 24 6.60 -6.96 -32.95
C ASP A 24 6.28 -8.24 -33.74
N ILE A 25 5.48 -9.13 -33.17
CA ILE A 25 5.03 -10.37 -33.81
C ILE A 25 4.38 -10.14 -35.18
N ASP A 26 3.69 -9.00 -35.35
CA ASP A 26 3.03 -8.64 -36.61
C ASP A 26 4.01 -8.09 -37.66
N SER A 27 5.24 -7.75 -37.26
CA SER A 27 6.31 -7.23 -38.12
C SER A 27 7.35 -8.27 -38.53
N LEU A 28 7.21 -9.51 -38.05
CA LEU A 28 8.15 -10.59 -38.35
C LEU A 28 8.16 -10.93 -39.84
N THR A 29 9.35 -10.98 -40.42
CA THR A 29 9.52 -11.47 -41.80
C THR A 29 9.38 -12.99 -41.86
N SER A 30 9.21 -13.55 -43.06
CA SER A 30 9.21 -15.00 -43.25
C SER A 30 10.50 -15.65 -42.73
N GLU A 31 11.65 -15.00 -42.91
CA GLU A 31 12.93 -15.46 -42.38
C GLU A 31 12.96 -15.44 -40.84
N ASP A 32 12.47 -14.36 -40.23
CA ASP A 32 12.36 -14.27 -38.76
C ASP A 32 11.49 -15.39 -38.19
N THR A 33 10.31 -15.64 -38.80
CA THR A 33 9.38 -16.67 -38.33
C THR A 33 9.96 -18.08 -38.45
N ILE A 34 10.68 -18.38 -39.54
CA ILE A 34 11.36 -19.66 -39.73
C ILE A 34 12.49 -19.82 -38.70
N ASN A 35 13.32 -18.78 -38.50
CA ASN A 35 14.41 -18.82 -37.52
C ASN A 35 13.88 -19.08 -36.10
N LEU A 36 12.83 -18.37 -35.68
CA LEU A 36 12.20 -18.55 -34.36
C LEU A 36 11.57 -19.94 -34.19
N ARG A 37 10.92 -20.48 -35.23
CA ARG A 37 10.36 -21.84 -35.19
C ARG A 37 11.46 -22.88 -35.07
N LEU A 38 12.47 -22.86 -35.93
CA LEU A 38 13.55 -23.85 -35.93
C LEU A 38 14.38 -23.81 -34.64
N SER A 39 14.73 -22.62 -34.15
CA SER A 39 15.49 -22.46 -32.91
C SER A 39 14.71 -22.96 -31.69
N LEU A 40 13.43 -22.59 -31.53
CA LEU A 40 12.61 -23.10 -30.42
C LEU A 40 12.39 -24.61 -30.52
N GLN A 41 12.19 -25.13 -31.73
CA GLN A 41 12.12 -26.57 -31.98
C GLN A 41 13.40 -27.27 -31.51
N GLY A 42 14.57 -26.69 -31.84
CA GLY A 42 15.87 -27.18 -31.38
C GLY A 42 16.04 -27.15 -29.85
N VAL A 43 15.49 -26.14 -29.17
CA VAL A 43 15.51 -26.05 -27.69
C VAL A 43 14.54 -27.06 -27.05
N LYS A 44 13.39 -27.34 -27.69
CA LYS A 44 12.41 -28.33 -27.22
C LYS A 44 12.91 -29.77 -27.34
N TYR A 45 13.67 -30.09 -28.39
CA TYR A 45 14.28 -31.41 -28.59
C TYR A 45 15.73 -31.51 -28.07
N GLU A 46 16.15 -30.57 -27.23
CA GLU A 46 17.49 -30.57 -26.66
C GLU A 46 17.77 -31.83 -25.83
N TYR A 47 18.89 -32.49 -26.11
CA TYR A 47 19.35 -33.67 -25.38
C TYR A 47 20.00 -33.30 -24.04
N GLN A 48 20.58 -32.10 -23.94
CA GLN A 48 21.06 -31.56 -22.66
C GLN A 48 19.89 -31.09 -21.80
N LEU A 49 19.43 -31.95 -20.88
CA LEU A 49 18.27 -31.67 -20.01
C LEU A 49 18.26 -30.25 -19.43
N LYS A 50 19.41 -29.75 -18.94
CA LYS A 50 19.53 -28.42 -18.30
C LYS A 50 19.35 -27.22 -19.24
N LYS A 51 19.40 -27.44 -20.55
CA LYS A 51 19.18 -26.40 -21.58
C LYS A 51 17.85 -26.61 -22.33
N SER A 52 17.11 -27.66 -22.01
CA SER A 52 15.82 -27.95 -22.65
C SER A 52 14.75 -26.95 -22.25
N TYR A 53 13.78 -26.75 -23.14
CA TYR A 53 12.64 -25.86 -22.89
C TYR A 53 11.92 -26.20 -21.58
N SER A 54 11.61 -27.48 -21.34
CA SER A 54 10.89 -27.90 -20.13
C SER A 54 11.68 -27.65 -18.84
N TYR A 55 13.02 -27.74 -18.89
CA TYR A 55 13.85 -27.41 -17.73
C TYR A 55 13.86 -25.90 -17.46
N ILE A 56 13.94 -25.06 -18.50
CA ILE A 56 13.86 -23.60 -18.36
C ILE A 56 12.45 -23.18 -17.91
N ALA A 57 11.39 -23.79 -18.44
CA ALA A 57 10.01 -23.60 -17.99
C ALA A 57 9.84 -23.89 -16.49
N SER A 58 10.55 -24.90 -15.96
CA SER A 58 10.54 -25.24 -14.53
C SER A 58 11.20 -24.21 -13.60
N PHE A 59 11.81 -23.14 -14.12
CA PHE A 59 12.33 -22.06 -13.28
C PHE A 59 11.23 -21.17 -12.71
N TYR A 60 10.07 -21.14 -13.36
CA TYR A 60 8.95 -20.29 -12.97
C TYR A 60 8.06 -20.98 -11.94
N GLY A 61 7.20 -21.91 -12.37
CA GLY A 61 6.15 -22.52 -11.55
C GLY A 61 6.54 -23.90 -11.00
N TYR A 62 5.83 -24.92 -11.47
CA TYR A 62 6.04 -26.32 -11.10
C TYR A 62 7.08 -26.99 -12.03
N PRO A 63 7.92 -27.91 -11.53
CA PRO A 63 8.12 -28.26 -10.11
C PRO A 63 8.76 -27.13 -9.30
N THR A 64 8.36 -27.04 -8.03
CA THR A 64 8.91 -26.05 -7.09
C THR A 64 10.40 -26.27 -6.88
N ARG A 65 11.19 -25.23 -7.13
CA ARG A 65 12.65 -25.25 -6.93
C ARG A 65 13.09 -24.42 -5.73
N CYS A 66 12.26 -23.49 -5.26
CA CYS A 66 12.57 -22.58 -4.17
C CYS A 66 11.93 -23.07 -2.87
N SER A 67 12.52 -22.68 -1.73
CA SER A 67 12.00 -23.03 -0.42
C SER A 67 12.32 -21.99 0.65
N VAL A 68 11.44 -21.91 1.64
CA VAL A 68 11.65 -21.15 2.88
C VAL A 68 11.47 -22.15 4.01
N GLY A 69 12.57 -22.44 4.71
CA GLY A 69 12.62 -23.59 5.60
C GLY A 69 12.30 -24.89 4.85
N ASN A 70 11.28 -25.62 5.30
CA ASN A 70 10.84 -26.90 4.72
C ASN A 70 9.67 -26.77 3.72
N VAL A 71 9.20 -25.55 3.44
CA VAL A 71 8.07 -25.31 2.53
C VAL A 71 8.62 -24.98 1.14
N ALA A 72 8.31 -25.81 0.15
CA ALA A 72 8.69 -25.60 -1.23
C ALA A 72 7.64 -24.74 -1.97
N TYR A 73 8.10 -23.83 -2.83
CA TYR A 73 7.25 -22.93 -3.60
C TYR A 73 7.87 -22.60 -4.98
N SER A 74 7.07 -21.99 -5.85
CA SER A 74 7.45 -21.50 -7.18
C SER A 74 8.52 -20.42 -7.06
N CYS A 75 9.62 -20.51 -7.82
CA CYS A 75 10.65 -19.47 -7.79
C CYS A 75 10.22 -18.17 -8.49
N SER A 76 9.06 -18.14 -9.14
CA SER A 76 8.53 -16.95 -9.77
C SER A 76 8.33 -15.84 -8.73
N VAL A 77 8.69 -14.61 -9.11
CA VAL A 77 8.55 -13.44 -8.26
C VAL A 77 7.28 -12.71 -8.67
N HIS A 78 6.29 -12.69 -7.77
CA HIS A 78 5.02 -11.97 -7.89
C HIS A 78 4.76 -11.21 -6.58
N GLY A 79 4.05 -10.09 -6.66
CA GLY A 79 3.73 -9.25 -5.51
C GLY A 79 4.90 -8.41 -5.01
N MET A 80 6.02 -8.38 -5.75
CA MET A 80 7.30 -7.82 -5.29
C MET A 80 7.90 -6.82 -6.29
N PRO A 81 8.63 -5.79 -5.81
CA PRO A 81 9.27 -4.80 -6.68
C PRO A 81 10.24 -5.37 -7.72
N THR A 82 10.79 -6.55 -7.50
CA THR A 82 11.71 -7.25 -8.42
C THR A 82 11.00 -8.06 -9.52
N PHE A 83 9.66 -8.01 -9.59
CA PHE A 83 8.85 -8.69 -10.61
C PHE A 83 9.33 -8.43 -12.04
N PRO A 84 9.53 -7.17 -12.50
CA PRO A 84 10.00 -6.92 -13.88
C PRO A 84 11.40 -7.49 -14.12
N GLN A 85 12.30 -7.36 -13.14
CA GLN A 85 13.69 -7.80 -13.24
C GLN A 85 13.80 -9.32 -13.35
N TRP A 86 12.99 -10.06 -12.57
CA TRP A 86 12.98 -11.52 -12.62
C TRP A 86 12.51 -12.01 -14.01
N HIS A 87 11.45 -11.43 -14.55
CA HIS A 87 10.92 -11.81 -15.86
C HIS A 87 11.83 -11.40 -17.02
N ARG A 88 12.50 -10.24 -16.93
CA ARG A 88 13.55 -9.84 -17.88
C ARG A 88 14.69 -10.86 -17.92
N LEU A 89 15.18 -11.29 -16.76
CA LEU A 89 16.22 -12.31 -16.66
C LEU A 89 15.75 -13.66 -17.22
N TYR A 90 14.48 -14.02 -16.98
CA TYR A 90 13.86 -15.22 -17.52
C TYR A 90 13.89 -15.23 -19.06
N LEU A 91 13.47 -14.14 -19.70
CA LEU A 91 13.53 -13.99 -21.16
C LEU A 91 14.96 -14.10 -21.68
N ALA A 92 15.89 -13.35 -21.06
CA ALA A 92 17.30 -13.38 -21.45
C ALA A 92 17.90 -14.78 -21.33
N HIS A 93 17.50 -15.55 -20.30
CA HIS A 93 17.93 -16.93 -20.09
C HIS A 93 17.45 -17.87 -21.19
N LEU A 94 16.19 -17.76 -21.61
CA LEU A 94 15.72 -18.54 -22.75
C LEU A 94 16.36 -18.09 -24.08
N GLU A 95 16.60 -16.80 -24.26
CA GLU A 95 17.29 -16.27 -25.45
C GLU A 95 18.71 -16.81 -25.59
N GLN A 96 19.42 -17.09 -24.48
CA GLN A 96 20.71 -17.81 -24.55
C GLN A 96 20.55 -19.21 -25.16
N ALA A 97 19.50 -19.95 -24.76
CA ALA A 97 19.22 -21.28 -25.30
C ALA A 97 18.84 -21.23 -26.79
N LEU A 98 18.01 -20.24 -27.19
CA LEU A 98 17.63 -20.03 -28.59
C LEU A 98 18.86 -19.69 -29.46
N THR A 99 19.75 -18.82 -28.96
CA THR A 99 20.98 -18.42 -29.66
C THR A 99 21.90 -19.62 -29.89
N GLU A 100 22.06 -20.52 -28.90
CA GLU A 100 22.85 -21.75 -29.08
C GLU A 100 22.27 -22.70 -30.13
N LYS A 101 20.98 -22.57 -30.46
CA LYS A 101 20.28 -23.29 -31.54
C LYS A 101 20.20 -22.51 -32.85
N GLY A 102 21.00 -21.46 -33.01
CA GLY A 102 21.05 -20.66 -34.24
C GLY A 102 19.97 -19.58 -34.33
N GLY A 103 19.29 -19.26 -33.21
CA GLY A 103 18.41 -18.10 -33.13
C GLY A 103 19.17 -16.81 -33.38
N THR A 104 18.67 -15.98 -34.30
CA THR A 104 19.25 -14.67 -34.66
C THR A 104 18.31 -13.50 -34.33
N VAL A 105 17.05 -13.82 -34.00
CA VAL A 105 16.01 -12.86 -33.60
C VAL A 105 15.70 -13.07 -32.12
N GLY A 106 15.50 -11.97 -31.39
CA GLY A 106 15.05 -12.04 -29.99
C GLY A 106 13.64 -12.59 -29.89
N ILE A 107 13.22 -12.95 -28.68
CA ILE A 107 11.84 -13.38 -28.45
C ILE A 107 10.91 -12.23 -28.89
N PRO A 108 9.97 -12.45 -29.82
CA PRO A 108 9.09 -11.38 -30.30
C PRO A 108 8.15 -10.95 -29.19
N TYR A 109 7.60 -9.73 -29.29
CA TYR A 109 6.55 -9.26 -28.40
C TYR A 109 5.21 -9.17 -29.14
N TRP A 110 4.13 -9.47 -28.42
CA TRP A 110 2.77 -9.24 -28.91
C TRP A 110 2.26 -7.92 -28.36
N ASP A 111 2.10 -6.92 -29.21
CA ASP A 111 1.67 -5.58 -28.80
C ASP A 111 0.16 -5.52 -28.47
N TRP A 112 -0.20 -6.02 -27.30
CA TRP A 112 -1.56 -5.97 -26.76
C TRP A 112 -1.99 -4.57 -26.28
N SER A 113 -1.19 -3.52 -26.51
CA SER A 113 -1.67 -2.14 -26.41
C SER A 113 -2.59 -1.77 -27.60
N LYS A 114 -2.49 -2.51 -28.71
CA LYS A 114 -3.37 -2.35 -29.87
C LYS A 114 -4.71 -3.06 -29.63
N PRO A 115 -5.81 -2.58 -30.23
CA PRO A 115 -7.08 -3.31 -30.20
C PRO A 115 -6.91 -4.74 -30.73
N LEU A 116 -7.34 -5.72 -29.93
CA LEU A 116 -7.20 -7.13 -30.24
C LEU A 116 -8.47 -7.68 -30.90
N GLN A 117 -8.34 -8.49 -31.95
CA GLN A 117 -9.48 -9.13 -32.62
C GLN A 117 -9.38 -10.66 -32.65
N LYS A 118 -8.16 -11.19 -32.60
CA LYS A 118 -7.86 -12.63 -32.62
C LYS A 118 -6.45 -12.86 -32.09
N MET A 119 -6.14 -14.13 -31.84
CA MET A 119 -4.77 -14.54 -31.52
C MET A 119 -3.83 -14.34 -32.72
N PRO A 120 -2.55 -13.99 -32.50
CA PRO A 120 -1.57 -13.93 -33.57
C PRO A 120 -1.36 -15.29 -34.23
N ALA A 121 -1.46 -15.38 -35.55
CA ALA A 121 -1.36 -16.65 -36.29
C ALA A 121 -0.04 -17.40 -36.02
N PHE A 122 1.07 -16.67 -35.78
CA PHE A 122 2.35 -17.25 -35.38
C PHE A 122 2.24 -18.14 -34.12
N LEU A 123 1.33 -17.81 -33.19
CA LEU A 123 1.08 -18.54 -31.95
C LEU A 123 -0.14 -19.48 -32.04
N ASP A 124 -1.11 -19.17 -32.91
CA ASP A 124 -2.40 -19.87 -32.96
C ASP A 124 -2.42 -21.03 -33.96
N ASP A 125 -1.66 -20.95 -35.05
CA ASP A 125 -1.61 -22.02 -36.04
C ASP A 125 -0.93 -23.27 -35.47
N GLU A 126 -1.62 -24.42 -35.50
CA GLU A 126 -1.06 -25.71 -35.06
C GLU A 126 0.15 -26.16 -35.88
N LYS A 127 0.18 -25.78 -37.17
CA LYS A 127 1.17 -26.23 -38.14
C LYS A 127 1.64 -25.10 -39.02
N TYR A 128 2.82 -25.27 -39.62
CA TYR A 128 3.37 -24.33 -40.60
C TYR A 128 4.00 -25.06 -41.78
N ASN A 129 4.10 -24.36 -42.90
CA ASN A 129 4.72 -24.87 -44.11
C ASN A 129 6.18 -24.39 -44.20
N LEU A 130 7.12 -25.33 -44.31
CA LEU A 130 8.53 -25.08 -44.58
C LEU A 130 8.90 -25.76 -45.91
N GLU A 131 9.09 -24.97 -46.96
CA GLU A 131 9.50 -25.46 -48.29
C GLU A 131 8.65 -26.61 -48.87
N GLY A 132 7.36 -26.66 -48.53
CA GLY A 132 6.40 -27.69 -48.97
C GLY A 132 6.15 -28.78 -47.93
N GLU A 133 6.90 -28.83 -46.84
CA GLU A 133 6.69 -29.74 -45.72
C GLU A 133 5.80 -29.10 -44.64
N ILE A 134 4.78 -29.82 -44.18
CA ILE A 134 3.89 -29.35 -43.11
C ILE A 134 4.43 -29.87 -41.77
N LEU A 135 4.89 -28.96 -40.92
CA LEU A 135 5.50 -29.24 -39.62
C LEU A 135 4.65 -28.70 -38.47
N ASP A 136 4.75 -29.32 -37.29
CA ASP A 136 4.10 -28.83 -36.09
C ASP A 136 4.72 -27.50 -35.65
N ASN A 137 3.88 -26.54 -35.26
CA ASN A 137 4.34 -25.23 -34.81
C ASN A 137 4.84 -25.30 -33.36
N PRO A 138 6.15 -25.12 -33.10
CA PRO A 138 6.69 -25.19 -31.75
C PRO A 138 6.23 -24.03 -30.85
N TRP A 139 5.60 -22.99 -31.39
CA TRP A 139 5.06 -21.86 -30.62
C TRP A 139 3.58 -22.03 -30.24
N HIS A 140 2.90 -23.07 -30.75
CA HIS A 140 1.47 -23.27 -30.52
C HIS A 140 1.15 -23.86 -29.13
N HIS A 141 1.82 -24.95 -28.74
CA HIS A 141 1.70 -25.51 -27.39
C HIS A 141 2.99 -26.26 -27.00
N THR A 142 3.06 -26.68 -25.74
CA THR A 142 4.12 -27.57 -25.23
C THR A 142 3.52 -28.74 -24.47
N ASN A 143 4.23 -29.86 -24.44
CA ASN A 143 3.88 -31.03 -23.65
C ASN A 143 4.63 -31.02 -22.30
N ILE A 144 3.88 -31.20 -21.22
CA ILE A 144 4.36 -31.28 -19.83
C ILE A 144 4.26 -32.75 -19.40
N SER A 145 5.36 -33.32 -18.91
CA SER A 145 5.36 -34.68 -18.36
C SER A 145 5.26 -34.63 -16.84
N LEU A 146 4.10 -35.02 -16.29
CA LEU A 146 3.83 -35.07 -14.86
C LEU A 146 3.60 -36.53 -14.45
N SER A 147 4.49 -37.08 -13.61
CA SER A 147 4.38 -38.47 -13.12
C SER A 147 4.19 -39.52 -14.23
N GLY A 148 4.83 -39.30 -15.39
CA GLY A 148 4.73 -40.19 -16.56
C GLY A 148 3.50 -39.95 -17.45
N VAL A 149 2.61 -39.02 -17.10
CA VAL A 149 1.47 -38.60 -17.92
C VAL A 149 1.81 -37.32 -18.66
N ILE A 150 1.53 -37.30 -19.97
CA ILE A 150 1.77 -36.13 -20.82
C ILE A 150 0.49 -35.27 -20.86
N HIS A 151 0.64 -33.99 -20.55
CA HIS A 151 -0.38 -32.97 -20.66
C HIS A 151 0.07 -31.90 -21.64
N ALA A 152 -0.74 -31.57 -22.65
CA ALA A 152 -0.48 -30.43 -23.51
C ALA A 152 -0.93 -29.14 -22.80
N THR A 153 -0.17 -28.06 -22.96
CA THR A 153 -0.67 -26.72 -22.62
C THR A 153 -1.83 -26.38 -23.53
N ASN A 154 -2.91 -25.83 -22.97
CA ASN A 154 -4.09 -25.50 -23.75
C ASN A 154 -4.64 -24.13 -23.37
N ARG A 155 -4.95 -23.31 -24.38
CA ARG A 155 -5.44 -21.93 -24.23
C ARG A 155 -6.94 -21.91 -24.48
N THR A 156 -7.73 -21.61 -23.45
CA THR A 156 -9.19 -21.44 -23.59
C THR A 156 -9.52 -19.96 -23.57
N VAL A 157 -9.23 -19.28 -24.69
CA VAL A 157 -9.25 -17.82 -24.77
C VAL A 157 -10.65 -17.26 -24.51
N ASP A 158 -10.74 -16.38 -23.52
CA ASP A 158 -11.97 -15.69 -23.13
C ASP A 158 -12.24 -14.51 -24.08
N SER A 159 -13.47 -14.42 -24.56
CA SER A 159 -13.91 -13.36 -25.47
C SER A 159 -13.73 -11.92 -24.95
N ARG A 160 -13.67 -11.74 -23.61
CA ARG A 160 -13.45 -10.43 -22.98
C ARG A 160 -12.10 -9.82 -23.35
N LEU A 161 -11.12 -10.63 -23.72
CA LEU A 161 -9.81 -10.18 -24.20
C LEU A 161 -9.93 -9.21 -25.38
N TRP A 162 -10.93 -9.42 -26.23
CA TRP A 162 -11.13 -8.63 -27.46
C TRP A 162 -11.81 -7.28 -27.22
N SER A 163 -12.44 -7.07 -26.06
CA SER A 163 -13.13 -5.82 -25.71
C SER A 163 -12.40 -5.00 -24.64
N LEU A 164 -11.30 -5.51 -24.08
CA LEU A 164 -10.57 -4.86 -23.00
C LEU A 164 -9.70 -3.71 -23.54
N ASP A 165 -9.86 -2.51 -22.97
CA ASP A 165 -9.02 -1.36 -23.28
C ASP A 165 -7.70 -1.42 -22.51
N LEU A 166 -6.80 -2.30 -22.95
CA LEU A 166 -5.49 -2.51 -22.32
C LEU A 166 -4.60 -1.26 -22.39
N MET A 167 -4.75 -0.43 -23.43
CA MET A 167 -3.96 0.80 -23.57
C MET A 167 -4.23 1.79 -22.45
N GLU A 168 -5.49 1.99 -22.06
CA GLU A 168 -5.80 2.89 -20.93
C GLU A 168 -5.21 2.39 -19.61
N HIS A 169 -5.14 1.07 -19.40
CA HIS A 169 -4.48 0.48 -18.22
C HIS A 169 -2.95 0.65 -18.27
N ILE A 170 -2.32 0.51 -19.45
CA ILE A 170 -0.89 0.80 -19.62
C ILE A 170 -0.60 2.28 -19.32
N ILE A 171 -1.40 3.20 -19.86
CA ILE A 171 -1.26 4.64 -19.59
C ILE A 171 -1.40 4.93 -18.10
N HIS A 172 -2.32 4.24 -17.41
CA HIS A 172 -2.49 4.38 -15.96
C HIS A 172 -1.28 3.84 -15.19
N ALA A 173 -0.72 2.69 -15.56
CA ALA A 173 0.52 2.19 -14.95
C ALA A 173 1.68 3.20 -15.15
N LEU A 174 1.87 3.66 -16.39
CA LEU A 174 2.92 4.61 -16.78
C LEU A 174 2.76 6.00 -16.15
N GLU A 175 1.57 6.35 -15.64
CA GLU A 175 1.31 7.63 -14.97
C GLU A 175 2.21 7.85 -13.75
N TYR A 176 2.52 6.77 -13.02
CA TYR A 176 3.20 6.83 -11.74
C TYR A 176 4.72 7.03 -11.96
N PRO A 177 5.33 8.06 -11.34
CA PRO A 177 6.79 8.21 -11.34
C PRO A 177 7.46 7.32 -10.31
N ASN A 178 6.73 6.90 -9.27
CA ASN A 178 7.23 5.95 -8.29
C ASN A 178 7.29 4.55 -8.92
N TYR A 179 8.49 3.95 -8.94
CA TYR A 179 8.72 2.64 -9.56
C TYR A 179 7.83 1.55 -8.96
N CYS A 180 7.69 1.51 -7.65
CA CYS A 180 6.96 0.42 -6.99
C CYS A 180 5.46 0.55 -7.15
N GLN A 181 4.95 1.78 -7.24
CA GLN A 181 3.56 2.02 -7.61
C GLN A 181 3.30 1.65 -9.08
N PHE A 182 4.26 1.92 -9.99
CA PHE A 182 4.21 1.44 -11.37
C PHE A 182 4.17 -0.09 -11.43
N VAL A 183 5.02 -0.80 -10.67
CA VAL A 183 5.06 -2.27 -10.67
C VAL A 183 3.74 -2.89 -10.22
N VAL A 184 3.10 -2.35 -9.17
CA VAL A 184 1.78 -2.85 -8.72
C VAL A 184 0.75 -2.78 -9.86
N GLN A 185 0.71 -1.65 -10.57
CA GLN A 185 -0.21 -1.46 -11.70
C GLN A 185 0.14 -2.36 -12.88
N LEU A 186 1.44 -2.49 -13.19
CA LEU A 186 1.95 -3.31 -14.28
C LEU A 186 1.66 -4.79 -14.08
N GLU A 187 1.86 -5.31 -12.87
CA GLU A 187 1.68 -6.73 -12.54
C GLU A 187 0.20 -7.14 -12.58
N VAL A 188 -0.70 -6.28 -12.09
CA VAL A 188 -2.15 -6.54 -12.17
C VAL A 188 -2.64 -6.46 -13.63
N LEU A 189 -2.14 -5.50 -14.41
CA LEU A 189 -2.40 -5.44 -15.85
C LEU A 189 -1.91 -6.71 -16.58
N HIS A 190 -0.70 -7.17 -16.28
CA HIS A 190 -0.11 -8.40 -16.81
C HIS A 190 -0.98 -9.63 -16.56
N SER A 191 -1.58 -9.70 -15.37
CA SER A 191 -2.44 -10.80 -14.95
C SER A 191 -3.67 -10.98 -15.85
N ALA A 192 -4.16 -9.91 -16.48
CA ALA A 192 -5.30 -9.98 -17.39
C ALA A 192 -5.04 -10.89 -18.60
N ILE A 193 -3.85 -10.80 -19.21
CA ILE A 193 -3.50 -11.65 -20.37
C ILE A 193 -3.38 -13.11 -19.95
N HIS A 194 -2.73 -13.39 -18.81
CA HIS A 194 -2.63 -14.74 -18.28
C HIS A 194 -4.00 -15.38 -18.06
N PHE A 195 -4.87 -14.66 -17.36
CA PHE A 195 -6.20 -15.14 -17.01
C PHE A 195 -7.05 -15.37 -18.27
N LEU A 196 -7.13 -14.37 -19.15
CA LEU A 196 -8.02 -14.39 -20.31
C LEU A 196 -7.53 -15.30 -21.44
N VAL A 197 -6.22 -15.48 -21.63
CA VAL A 197 -5.70 -16.43 -22.62
C VAL A 197 -5.76 -17.87 -22.10
N GLY A 198 -5.42 -18.07 -20.82
CA GLY A 198 -5.43 -19.40 -20.22
C GLY A 198 -6.82 -19.98 -20.07
N GLY A 199 -7.75 -19.19 -19.52
CA GLY A 199 -9.13 -19.60 -19.24
C GLY A 199 -9.23 -20.76 -18.24
N ALA A 200 -10.22 -21.62 -18.43
CA ALA A 200 -10.55 -22.74 -17.53
C ALA A 200 -9.57 -23.91 -17.57
N SER A 201 -8.65 -23.96 -18.53
CA SER A 201 -7.67 -25.04 -18.63
C SER A 201 -6.65 -24.99 -17.48
N LYS A 202 -6.52 -26.09 -16.73
CA LYS A 202 -5.55 -26.22 -15.62
C LYS A 202 -4.10 -26.05 -16.07
N TYR A 203 -3.75 -26.61 -17.23
CA TYR A 203 -2.40 -26.57 -17.81
C TYR A 203 -2.33 -25.44 -18.82
N SER A 204 -2.43 -24.19 -18.34
CA SER A 204 -2.50 -23.02 -19.21
C SER A 204 -1.84 -21.80 -18.56
N MET A 205 -1.91 -20.66 -19.24
CA MET A 205 -1.40 -19.39 -18.73
C MET A 205 -2.16 -18.85 -17.52
N SER A 206 -3.38 -19.33 -17.24
CA SER A 206 -4.17 -18.85 -16.10
C SER A 206 -3.72 -19.46 -14.77
N ASN A 207 -2.74 -20.37 -14.77
CA ASN A 207 -2.19 -20.97 -13.56
C ASN A 207 -0.66 -20.83 -13.55
N ILE A 208 -0.10 -20.17 -12.53
CA ILE A 208 1.35 -19.94 -12.44
C ILE A 208 2.15 -21.25 -12.44
N ASP A 209 1.56 -22.34 -11.95
CA ASP A 209 2.22 -23.63 -11.86
C ASP A 209 2.68 -24.11 -13.25
N PHE A 210 1.95 -23.73 -14.31
CA PHE A 210 2.18 -24.23 -15.67
C PHE A 210 2.32 -23.14 -16.73
N ALA A 211 2.09 -21.87 -16.41
CA ALA A 211 2.04 -20.78 -17.39
C ALA A 211 3.29 -20.69 -18.28
N ALA A 212 4.48 -20.81 -17.69
CA ALA A 212 5.75 -20.73 -18.43
C ALA A 212 6.01 -21.88 -19.42
N TYR A 213 5.25 -22.97 -19.35
CA TYR A 213 5.35 -24.04 -20.35
C TYR A 213 4.69 -23.66 -21.67
N ASP A 214 3.73 -22.74 -21.67
CA ASP A 214 3.10 -22.27 -22.90
C ASP A 214 4.01 -21.23 -23.60
N PRO A 215 4.40 -21.40 -24.87
CA PRO A 215 5.30 -20.44 -25.54
C PRO A 215 4.75 -19.01 -25.64
N LEU A 216 3.43 -18.81 -25.52
CA LEU A 216 2.85 -17.47 -25.49
C LEU A 216 3.29 -16.67 -24.27
N PHE A 217 3.61 -17.34 -23.16
CA PHE A 217 4.20 -16.73 -21.97
C PHE A 217 5.37 -15.82 -22.33
N LEU A 218 6.26 -16.30 -23.20
CA LEU A 218 7.47 -15.60 -23.61
C LEU A 218 7.15 -14.33 -24.39
N VAL A 219 6.21 -14.45 -25.33
CA VAL A 219 5.81 -13.35 -26.21
C VAL A 219 5.04 -12.28 -25.43
N HIS A 220 4.21 -12.71 -24.48
CA HIS A 220 3.53 -11.83 -23.53
C HIS A 220 4.52 -11.07 -22.64
N HIS A 221 5.45 -11.79 -22.00
CA HIS A 221 6.44 -11.18 -21.12
C HIS A 221 7.46 -10.32 -21.87
N ALA A 222 7.74 -10.61 -23.15
CA ALA A 222 8.54 -9.71 -23.99
C ALA A 222 7.85 -8.36 -24.20
N ASN A 223 6.52 -8.30 -24.30
CA ASN A 223 5.80 -7.02 -24.32
C ASN A 223 5.74 -6.36 -22.94
N LEU A 224 5.68 -7.15 -21.86
CA LEU A 224 5.73 -6.61 -20.50
C LEU A 224 7.06 -5.90 -20.20
N ASP A 225 8.17 -6.54 -20.58
CA ASP A 225 9.52 -5.97 -20.47
C ASP A 225 9.68 -4.75 -21.37
N ARG A 226 9.02 -4.73 -22.54
CA ARG A 226 8.95 -3.57 -23.41
C ARG A 226 8.22 -2.39 -22.76
N ILE A 227 7.11 -2.63 -22.07
CA ILE A 227 6.39 -1.58 -21.32
C ILE A 227 7.27 -1.05 -20.18
N TYR A 228 8.06 -1.90 -19.53
CA TYR A 228 9.06 -1.47 -18.55
C TYR A 228 10.13 -0.57 -19.18
N GLU A 229 10.60 -0.86 -20.40
CA GLU A 229 11.50 0.04 -21.14
C GLU A 229 10.86 1.39 -21.50
N VAL A 230 9.57 1.40 -21.86
CA VAL A 230 8.80 2.65 -22.07
C VAL A 230 8.72 3.45 -20.78
N TYR A 231 8.49 2.79 -19.64
CA TYR A 231 8.52 3.43 -18.32
C TYR A 231 9.87 4.09 -18.05
N GLU A 232 10.99 3.40 -18.28
CA GLU A 232 12.33 3.95 -18.06
C GLU A 232 12.62 5.13 -18.99
N ALA A 233 12.18 5.07 -20.25
CA ALA A 233 12.30 6.18 -21.19
C ALA A 233 11.46 7.40 -20.73
N LEU A 234 10.23 7.17 -20.28
CA LEU A 234 9.36 8.21 -19.74
C LEU A 234 9.92 8.82 -18.45
N TYR A 235 10.57 8.02 -17.61
CA TYR A 235 11.25 8.46 -16.41
C TYR A 235 12.40 9.44 -16.74
N ARG A 236 13.22 9.13 -17.77
CA ARG A 236 14.23 10.07 -18.31
C ARG A 236 13.59 11.37 -18.80
N GLU A 237 12.46 11.26 -19.51
CA GLU A 237 11.75 12.43 -20.03
C GLU A 237 11.11 13.31 -18.94
N ARG A 238 10.91 12.77 -17.73
CA ARG A 238 10.47 13.54 -16.55
C ARG A 238 11.60 14.33 -15.89
N GLY A 239 12.84 14.18 -16.36
CA GLY A 239 14.02 14.81 -15.77
C GLY A 239 14.65 13.98 -14.65
N SER A 240 14.19 12.73 -14.47
CA SER A 240 14.71 11.79 -13.47
C SER A 240 15.67 10.79 -14.15
N VAL A 241 16.70 10.31 -13.45
CA VAL A 241 17.67 9.35 -14.02
C VAL A 241 17.28 7.91 -13.66
N PRO A 242 16.98 7.01 -14.62
CA PRO A 242 16.71 5.61 -14.32
C PRO A 242 17.98 4.92 -13.86
N GLY A 243 17.86 4.14 -12.78
CA GLY A 243 18.90 3.21 -12.35
C GLY A 243 20.10 3.85 -11.66
N THR A 244 20.25 3.50 -10.38
CA THR A 244 21.52 3.33 -9.63
C THR A 244 22.41 4.54 -9.32
N SER A 245 22.36 5.65 -10.07
CA SER A 245 22.99 6.91 -9.65
C SER A 245 21.97 7.78 -8.90
N CYS A 246 21.91 7.62 -7.58
CA CYS A 246 21.01 8.35 -6.68
C CYS A 246 21.40 9.83 -6.52
N GLU A 247 21.65 10.54 -7.62
CA GLU A 247 22.10 11.94 -7.56
C GLU A 247 20.95 12.94 -7.46
N THR A 248 19.73 12.63 -7.93
CA THR A 248 18.66 13.65 -7.99
C THR A 248 17.22 13.24 -7.69
N ASP A 249 16.82 11.96 -7.78
CA ASP A 249 15.54 11.45 -7.24
C ASP A 249 15.45 9.95 -7.55
N CYS A 250 15.77 9.08 -6.60
CA CYS A 250 15.70 7.63 -6.80
C CYS A 250 14.96 6.99 -5.64
N GLU A 251 13.68 6.67 -5.84
CA GLU A 251 12.93 5.89 -4.87
C GLU A 251 13.03 4.39 -5.21
N ILE A 252 14.11 3.75 -4.74
CA ILE A 252 14.23 2.28 -4.75
C ILE A 252 13.50 1.76 -3.51
N CYS A 253 12.27 1.29 -3.66
CA CYS A 253 11.46 0.88 -2.49
C CYS A 253 11.88 -0.46 -1.83
N ASP A 254 12.82 -1.21 -2.41
CA ASP A 254 13.34 -2.46 -1.82
C ASP A 254 14.81 -2.70 -2.16
N ILE A 255 15.69 -1.86 -1.62
CA ILE A 255 17.15 -1.95 -1.87
C ILE A 255 17.68 -3.36 -1.59
N LYS A 256 17.24 -3.97 -0.48
CA LYS A 256 17.67 -5.32 -0.10
C LYS A 256 17.17 -6.36 -1.10
N GLY A 257 15.89 -6.29 -1.50
CA GLY A 257 15.30 -7.15 -2.52
C GLY A 257 16.05 -7.13 -3.84
N PHE A 258 16.50 -5.95 -4.29
CA PHE A 258 17.27 -5.80 -5.53
C PHE A 258 18.70 -6.36 -5.44
N GLN A 259 19.27 -6.45 -4.25
CA GLN A 259 20.59 -7.04 -4.00
C GLN A 259 20.53 -8.56 -3.84
N MET A 260 19.38 -9.11 -3.45
CA MET A 260 19.21 -10.55 -3.30
C MET A 260 19.33 -11.27 -4.65
N PRO A 261 19.92 -12.47 -4.67
CA PRO A 261 19.94 -13.29 -5.87
C PRO A 261 18.52 -13.62 -6.36
N LEU A 262 18.31 -13.52 -7.67
CA LEU A 262 17.09 -13.94 -8.35
C LEU A 262 17.17 -15.45 -8.56
N GLU A 263 16.52 -16.19 -7.67
CA GLU A 263 16.43 -17.64 -7.75
C GLU A 263 15.49 -18.09 -8.89
N PRO A 264 15.77 -19.23 -9.57
CA PRO A 264 16.89 -20.14 -9.34
C PRO A 264 18.09 -19.84 -10.25
N PHE A 265 18.17 -18.65 -10.85
CA PHE A 265 19.18 -18.33 -11.84
C PHE A 265 20.60 -18.35 -11.27
N ASN A 266 20.79 -17.95 -10.02
CA ASN A 266 22.09 -17.93 -9.34
C ASN A 266 22.65 -19.33 -8.99
N ARG A 267 21.90 -20.41 -9.21
CA ARG A 267 22.34 -21.77 -8.85
C ARG A 267 23.41 -22.33 -9.79
N ASP A 268 24.23 -23.24 -9.25
CA ASP A 268 25.29 -23.90 -10.00
C ASP A 268 24.82 -24.79 -11.14
N ASP A 269 23.54 -25.21 -11.13
CA ASP A 269 22.96 -25.98 -12.22
C ASP A 269 22.41 -25.14 -13.36
N ASN A 270 22.42 -23.80 -13.26
CA ASN A 270 22.18 -22.91 -14.38
C ASN A 270 23.32 -23.03 -15.42
N PRO A 271 23.03 -23.48 -16.66
CA PRO A 271 24.06 -23.73 -17.66
C PRO A 271 24.61 -22.46 -18.33
N PHE A 272 24.02 -21.28 -18.11
CA PHE A 272 24.38 -20.03 -18.79
C PHE A 272 25.07 -19.04 -17.82
N PRO A 273 26.41 -18.88 -17.91
CA PRO A 273 27.20 -18.10 -16.95
C PRO A 273 26.72 -16.66 -16.74
N ASN A 274 26.35 -15.95 -17.81
CA ASN A 274 25.91 -14.54 -17.70
C ASN A 274 24.64 -14.44 -16.85
N THR A 275 23.65 -15.29 -17.09
CA THR A 275 22.41 -15.28 -16.33
C THR A 275 22.59 -15.79 -14.90
N ARG A 276 23.64 -16.59 -14.63
CA ARG A 276 23.98 -17.07 -13.29
C ARG A 276 24.70 -16.03 -12.44
N LEU A 277 25.75 -15.42 -13.00
CA LEU A 277 26.62 -14.48 -12.29
C LEU A 277 25.96 -13.11 -12.10
N LEU A 278 25.01 -12.76 -12.95
CA LEU A 278 24.34 -11.46 -12.94
C LEU A 278 22.90 -11.52 -12.42
N ALA A 279 22.53 -12.63 -11.76
CA ALA A 279 21.18 -12.87 -11.24
C ALA A 279 20.82 -12.01 -10.03
N THR A 280 20.79 -10.69 -10.16
CA THR A 280 20.31 -9.76 -9.12
C THR A 280 19.36 -8.74 -9.73
N GLY A 281 18.39 -8.26 -8.97
CA GLY A 281 17.49 -7.20 -9.44
C GLY A 281 18.26 -5.96 -9.91
N TRP A 282 19.36 -5.62 -9.24
CA TRP A 282 20.21 -4.48 -9.59
C TRP A 282 20.77 -4.58 -11.01
N ASN A 283 21.38 -5.71 -11.35
CA ASN A 283 21.97 -5.91 -12.68
C ASN A 283 20.90 -5.91 -13.78
N MET A 284 19.67 -6.33 -13.46
CA MET A 284 18.56 -6.36 -14.42
C MET A 284 17.93 -4.99 -14.71
N THR A 285 18.31 -3.95 -13.98
CA THR A 285 17.94 -2.56 -14.34
C THR A 285 18.69 -2.08 -15.59
N ASP A 286 19.84 -2.67 -15.91
CA ASP A 286 20.60 -2.35 -17.12
C ASP A 286 20.37 -3.44 -18.19
N LYS A 287 19.59 -3.12 -19.22
CA LYS A 287 19.34 -4.06 -20.33
C LYS A 287 20.59 -4.36 -21.17
N THR A 288 21.61 -3.49 -21.15
CA THR A 288 22.83 -3.69 -21.96
C THR A 288 23.62 -4.92 -21.52
N VAL A 289 23.37 -5.41 -20.31
CA VAL A 289 23.93 -6.66 -19.77
C VAL A 289 23.73 -7.87 -20.69
N PHE A 290 22.65 -7.91 -21.49
CA PHE A 290 22.37 -9.01 -22.42
C PHE A 290 22.35 -8.59 -23.89
N ASP A 291 22.79 -7.37 -24.21
CA ASP A 291 22.88 -6.85 -25.58
C ASP A 291 21.60 -7.06 -26.42
N TYR A 292 20.42 -6.79 -25.83
CA TYR A 292 19.15 -6.81 -26.56
C TYR A 292 18.53 -5.41 -26.68
N ASN A 293 17.67 -5.23 -27.69
CA ASN A 293 16.85 -4.04 -27.82
C ASN A 293 15.49 -4.36 -28.45
N TYR A 294 14.58 -3.40 -28.41
CA TYR A 294 13.30 -3.44 -29.12
C TYR A 294 13.39 -2.66 -30.42
N ASP A 295 12.72 -3.15 -31.45
CA ASP A 295 12.56 -2.45 -32.73
C ASP A 295 11.79 -1.11 -32.59
N SER A 296 10.85 -1.05 -31.64
CA SER A 296 10.07 0.13 -31.34
C SER A 296 9.62 0.18 -29.88
N LEU A 297 9.62 1.37 -29.30
CA LEU A 297 9.01 1.66 -27.99
C LEU A 297 7.66 2.38 -28.10
N THR A 298 7.04 2.41 -29.29
CA THR A 298 5.74 3.06 -29.48
C THR A 298 4.57 2.16 -29.04
N LEU A 299 3.72 2.63 -28.13
CA LEU A 299 2.54 1.86 -27.69
C LEU A 299 1.30 2.36 -28.42
N ASN A 300 0.60 1.47 -29.14
CA ASN A 300 -0.55 1.81 -29.98
C ASN A 300 -0.30 3.04 -30.89
N GLY A 301 0.91 3.09 -31.48
CA GLY A 301 1.35 4.20 -32.35
C GLY A 301 1.79 5.48 -31.62
N LEU A 302 1.74 5.54 -30.28
CA LEU A 302 2.16 6.69 -29.50
C LEU A 302 3.64 6.59 -29.10
N GLY A 303 4.41 7.65 -29.35
CA GLY A 303 5.76 7.79 -28.81
C GLY A 303 5.77 8.21 -27.34
N ILE A 304 6.95 8.25 -26.72
CA ILE A 304 7.11 8.59 -25.29
C ILE A 304 6.54 10.00 -24.98
N ALA A 305 6.80 10.99 -25.84
CA ALA A 305 6.30 12.35 -25.66
C ALA A 305 4.76 12.44 -25.75
N ASP A 306 4.14 11.64 -26.63
CA ASP A 306 2.69 11.58 -26.77
C ASP A 306 2.05 10.90 -25.55
N ILE A 307 2.65 9.81 -25.07
CA ILE A 307 2.27 9.14 -23.83
C ILE A 307 2.34 10.11 -22.64
N LYS A 308 3.45 10.84 -22.50
CA LYS A 308 3.62 11.87 -21.47
C LYS A 308 2.51 12.91 -21.55
N LYS A 309 2.25 13.45 -22.75
CA LYS A 309 1.18 14.43 -22.98
C LYS A 309 -0.20 13.87 -22.61
N ARG A 310 -0.48 12.61 -22.96
CA ARG A 310 -1.74 11.93 -22.60
C ARG A 310 -1.93 11.81 -21.10
N ILE A 311 -0.88 11.40 -20.38
CA ILE A 311 -0.87 11.34 -18.91
C ILE A 311 -1.14 12.71 -18.30
N GLU A 312 -0.43 13.75 -18.74
CA GLU A 312 -0.60 15.11 -18.20
C GLU A 312 -1.99 15.69 -18.51
N MET A 313 -2.62 15.32 -19.62
CA MET A 313 -4.02 15.69 -19.88
C MET A 313 -4.98 14.99 -18.93
N LYS A 314 -4.78 13.70 -18.63
CA LYS A 314 -5.63 12.95 -17.67
C LYS A 314 -5.51 13.49 -16.25
N LYS A 315 -4.33 13.96 -15.84
CA LYS A 315 -4.10 14.58 -14.52
C LYS A 315 -4.81 15.93 -14.32
N LYS A 316 -5.24 16.58 -15.39
CA LYS A 316 -5.97 17.88 -15.34
C LYS A 316 -7.47 17.74 -15.08
N THR A 317 -7.97 16.50 -14.96
CA THR A 317 -9.37 16.23 -14.65
C THR A 317 -9.49 15.50 -13.33
N ASP A 318 -10.56 15.78 -12.60
CA ASP A 318 -10.93 15.01 -11.41
C ASP A 318 -11.16 13.54 -11.78
N ARG A 319 -10.77 12.61 -10.90
CA ARG A 319 -10.91 11.16 -11.09
C ARG A 319 -11.34 10.46 -9.82
N ALA A 320 -11.92 9.28 -9.97
CA ALA A 320 -12.24 8.38 -8.87
C ALA A 320 -11.63 7.00 -9.12
N PHE A 321 -11.13 6.37 -8.05
CA PHE A 321 -10.50 5.06 -8.10
C PHE A 321 -11.11 4.12 -7.05
N ALA A 322 -11.31 2.87 -7.42
CA ALA A 322 -11.45 1.78 -6.47
C ALA A 322 -10.05 1.35 -6.03
N VAL A 323 -9.80 1.31 -4.72
CA VAL A 323 -8.49 1.10 -4.12
C VAL A 323 -8.44 -0.28 -3.48
N PHE A 324 -7.53 -1.13 -3.96
CA PHE A 324 -7.43 -2.52 -3.57
C PHE A 324 -6.13 -2.80 -2.80
N LYS A 325 -6.26 -3.52 -1.70
CA LYS A 325 -5.12 -4.08 -0.94
C LYS A 325 -4.94 -5.56 -1.30
N LEU A 326 -4.25 -5.83 -2.41
CA LEU A 326 -4.14 -7.18 -2.98
C LEU A 326 -3.04 -8.02 -2.34
N ASN A 327 -3.29 -9.32 -2.27
CA ASN A 327 -2.36 -10.35 -1.81
C ASN A 327 -2.56 -11.64 -2.59
N GLY A 328 -1.54 -12.51 -2.56
CA GLY A 328 -1.62 -13.86 -3.12
C GLY A 328 -2.67 -14.68 -2.39
N ILE A 329 -3.45 -15.44 -3.16
CA ILE A 329 -4.55 -16.29 -2.66
C ILE A 329 -4.42 -17.74 -3.19
N GLN A 330 -3.26 -18.09 -3.74
CA GLN A 330 -2.91 -19.43 -4.26
C GLN A 330 -3.82 -19.92 -5.40
N ARG A 331 -4.54 -19.00 -6.03
CA ARG A 331 -5.41 -19.26 -7.18
C ARG A 331 -5.60 -17.98 -7.99
N SER A 332 -5.71 -18.12 -9.30
CA SER A 332 -6.06 -17.00 -10.16
C SER A 332 -7.53 -16.65 -10.05
N VAL A 333 -7.83 -15.35 -9.97
CA VAL A 333 -9.20 -14.84 -9.86
C VAL A 333 -9.43 -13.61 -10.72
N ASN A 334 -10.69 -13.41 -11.05
CA ASN A 334 -11.23 -12.21 -11.64
C ASN A 334 -12.17 -11.52 -10.64
N LEU A 335 -11.90 -10.25 -10.35
CA LEU A 335 -12.73 -9.36 -9.55
C LEU A 335 -13.56 -8.49 -10.49
N ARG A 336 -14.88 -8.70 -10.52
CA ARG A 336 -15.82 -7.83 -11.24
C ARG A 336 -16.21 -6.66 -10.36
N ILE A 337 -15.98 -5.45 -10.84
CA ILE A 337 -16.16 -4.22 -10.08
C ILE A 337 -17.43 -3.52 -10.53
N GLN A 338 -18.28 -3.15 -9.57
CA GLN A 338 -19.50 -2.39 -9.81
C GLN A 338 -19.49 -1.14 -8.94
N VAL A 339 -19.89 -0.01 -9.53
CA VAL A 339 -20.18 1.22 -8.80
C VAL A 339 -21.69 1.28 -8.61
N CYS A 340 -22.16 1.52 -7.39
CA CYS A 340 -23.58 1.55 -7.07
C CYS A 340 -23.95 2.84 -6.36
N LYS A 341 -25.12 3.39 -6.71
CA LYS A 341 -25.71 4.48 -5.94
C LYS A 341 -26.01 4.02 -4.51
N THR A 342 -25.83 4.90 -3.55
CA THR A 342 -26.34 4.67 -2.19
C THR A 342 -27.84 4.96 -2.18
N SER A 343 -28.68 3.92 -2.28
CA SER A 343 -30.13 4.02 -2.08
C SER A 343 -30.50 3.87 -0.60
N SER A 344 -31.69 4.37 -0.23
CA SER A 344 -32.35 3.99 1.03
C SER A 344 -32.71 2.50 1.03
N GLU A 345 -32.85 1.89 2.21
CA GLU A 345 -33.00 0.43 2.45
C GLU A 345 -34.10 -0.30 1.63
N ASP A 346 -34.96 0.42 0.90
CA ASP A 346 -36.09 -0.11 0.14
C ASP A 346 -35.99 0.01 -1.41
N GLU A 347 -34.88 0.52 -1.98
CA GLU A 347 -34.70 0.65 -3.44
C GLU A 347 -33.59 -0.28 -3.98
N GLU A 348 -33.85 -0.96 -5.11
CA GLU A 348 -32.85 -1.75 -5.83
C GLU A 348 -31.61 -0.90 -6.17
N ASP A 349 -30.43 -1.40 -5.78
CA ASP A 349 -29.16 -0.74 -6.05
C ASP A 349 -28.97 -0.53 -7.56
N THR A 350 -29.01 0.73 -8.01
CA THR A 350 -28.65 1.06 -9.38
C THR A 350 -27.13 1.03 -9.50
N CYS A 351 -26.62 -0.03 -10.12
CA CYS A 351 -25.18 -0.27 -10.31
C CYS A 351 -24.75 -0.14 -11.78
N GLU A 352 -23.51 0.29 -11.99
CA GLU A 352 -22.83 0.32 -13.29
C GLU A 352 -21.54 -0.50 -13.21
N SER A 353 -21.26 -1.28 -14.24
CA SER A 353 -20.00 -2.02 -14.33
C SER A 353 -18.83 -1.07 -14.49
N ALA A 354 -17.81 -1.24 -13.64
CA ALA A 354 -16.58 -0.47 -13.69
C ALA A 354 -15.39 -1.28 -14.24
N GLY A 355 -15.63 -2.51 -14.70
CA GLY A 355 -14.62 -3.38 -15.31
C GLY A 355 -14.19 -4.55 -14.43
N ASP A 356 -13.08 -5.17 -14.82
CA ASP A 356 -12.55 -6.41 -14.25
C ASP A 356 -11.10 -6.19 -13.79
N VAL A 357 -10.72 -6.79 -12.67
CA VAL A 357 -9.34 -6.84 -12.17
C VAL A 357 -8.94 -8.30 -12.01
N PHE A 358 -7.79 -8.66 -12.57
CA PHE A 358 -7.31 -10.04 -12.57
C PHE A 358 -6.13 -10.20 -11.62
N ILE A 359 -6.14 -11.28 -10.84
CA ILE A 359 -5.02 -11.66 -9.98
C ILE A 359 -4.57 -13.03 -10.45
N LEU A 360 -3.29 -13.18 -10.71
CA LEU A 360 -2.67 -14.43 -11.11
C LEU A 360 -2.20 -15.19 -9.85
N GLY A 361 -2.41 -16.51 -9.82
CA GLY A 361 -1.97 -17.35 -8.71
C GLY A 361 -1.97 -18.84 -9.07
N GLY A 362 -1.58 -19.67 -8.12
CA GLY A 362 -1.58 -21.12 -8.26
C GLY A 362 -1.11 -21.82 -6.99
N SER A 363 -1.16 -23.16 -7.00
CA SER A 363 -1.01 -23.95 -5.78
C SER A 363 0.40 -23.92 -5.20
N THR A 364 1.40 -23.58 -6.02
CA THR A 364 2.81 -23.48 -5.61
C THR A 364 3.24 -22.04 -5.27
N GLU A 365 2.31 -21.09 -5.27
CA GLU A 365 2.59 -19.66 -5.05
C GLU A 365 3.27 -19.39 -3.71
N HIS A 366 4.30 -18.55 -3.72
CA HIS A 366 4.85 -17.96 -2.50
C HIS A 366 3.87 -16.90 -1.95
N PRO A 367 3.48 -16.94 -0.66
CA PRO A 367 2.61 -15.90 -0.10
C PRO A 367 3.20 -14.51 -0.31
N TRP A 368 2.43 -13.61 -0.92
CA TRP A 368 2.85 -12.24 -1.16
C TRP A 368 1.71 -11.28 -0.84
N MET A 369 2.08 -10.03 -0.58
CA MET A 369 1.16 -8.92 -0.46
C MET A 369 1.83 -7.68 -1.05
N PHE A 370 1.08 -6.90 -1.82
CA PHE A 370 1.63 -5.62 -2.28
C PHE A 370 1.83 -4.68 -1.09
N ARG A 371 2.97 -3.99 -1.10
CA ARG A 371 3.30 -2.95 -0.11
C ARG A 371 2.63 -1.61 -0.39
N ARG A 372 1.95 -1.48 -1.52
CA ARG A 372 1.22 -0.31 -1.99
C ARG A 372 -0.11 -0.76 -2.59
N PRO A 373 -1.16 0.06 -2.54
CA PRO A 373 -2.45 -0.33 -3.08
C PRO A 373 -2.46 -0.33 -4.62
N TYR A 374 -3.31 -1.17 -5.19
CA TYR A 374 -3.67 -1.12 -6.60
C TYR A 374 -4.85 -0.16 -6.77
N TYR A 375 -4.74 0.75 -7.75
CA TYR A 375 -5.81 1.70 -8.08
C TYR A 375 -6.48 1.28 -9.38
N HIS A 376 -7.80 1.15 -9.37
CA HIS A 376 -8.61 0.89 -10.55
C HIS A 376 -9.45 2.12 -10.90
N ASP A 377 -9.29 2.68 -12.10
CA ASP A 377 -10.02 3.90 -12.50
C ASP A 377 -11.51 3.59 -12.73
N ILE A 378 -12.37 4.14 -11.87
CA ILE A 378 -13.83 3.97 -11.92
C ILE A 378 -14.55 5.24 -12.40
N THR A 379 -13.81 6.27 -12.81
CA THR A 379 -14.33 7.60 -13.14
C THR A 379 -15.46 7.54 -14.17
N LYS A 380 -15.30 6.74 -15.23
CA LYS A 380 -16.31 6.60 -16.29
C LYS A 380 -17.63 6.00 -15.76
N ALA A 381 -17.56 5.01 -14.87
CA ALA A 381 -18.73 4.34 -14.31
C ALA A 381 -19.50 5.29 -13.37
N VAL A 382 -18.80 6.02 -12.50
CA VAL A 382 -19.40 7.01 -11.59
C VAL A 382 -20.14 8.09 -12.41
N LEU A 383 -19.48 8.67 -13.42
CA LEU A 383 -20.10 9.70 -14.26
C LEU A 383 -21.29 9.16 -15.08
N LYS A 384 -21.23 7.91 -15.54
CA LYS A 384 -22.33 7.27 -16.28
C LYS A 384 -23.58 7.07 -15.42
N LEU A 385 -23.42 6.88 -14.11
CA LEU A 385 -24.53 6.86 -13.15
C LEU A 385 -25.12 8.25 -12.87
N GLY A 386 -24.51 9.31 -13.42
CA GLY A 386 -24.89 10.70 -13.16
C GLY A 386 -24.44 11.20 -11.79
N LEU A 387 -23.46 10.53 -11.18
CA LEU A 387 -22.91 10.89 -9.88
C LEU A 387 -21.73 11.85 -10.02
N LYS A 388 -21.52 12.69 -9.00
CA LYS A 388 -20.27 13.45 -8.84
C LYS A 388 -19.16 12.55 -8.32
N LEU A 389 -17.92 12.86 -8.68
CA LEU A 389 -16.76 12.08 -8.26
C LEU A 389 -16.43 12.28 -6.77
N ASP A 390 -16.84 13.39 -6.18
CA ASP A 390 -16.59 13.77 -4.79
C ASP A 390 -17.78 13.48 -3.83
N GLU A 391 -18.83 12.79 -4.30
CA GLU A 391 -19.98 12.40 -3.47
C GLU A 391 -19.97 10.94 -3.01
N ASN A 392 -20.95 10.54 -2.20
CA ASN A 392 -21.03 9.20 -1.65
C ASN A 392 -21.55 8.18 -2.68
N PHE A 393 -20.83 7.08 -2.84
CA PHE A 393 -21.26 5.91 -3.61
C PHE A 393 -20.54 4.66 -3.09
N ARG A 394 -21.06 3.48 -3.43
CA ARG A 394 -20.46 2.20 -3.05
C ARG A 394 -19.74 1.57 -4.23
N VAL A 395 -18.67 0.85 -3.91
CA VAL A 395 -18.00 -0.06 -4.85
C VAL A 395 -18.20 -1.47 -4.33
N LEU A 396 -18.80 -2.31 -5.16
CA LEU A 396 -19.01 -3.72 -4.89
C LEU A 396 -18.11 -4.56 -5.78
N THR A 397 -17.64 -5.68 -5.24
CA THR A 397 -16.77 -6.61 -5.96
C THR A 397 -17.29 -8.04 -5.87
N GLU A 398 -17.44 -8.69 -7.03
CA GLU A 398 -17.72 -10.11 -7.11
C GLU A 398 -16.48 -10.88 -7.57
N MET A 399 -16.16 -12.00 -6.91
CA MET A 399 -14.98 -12.79 -7.20
C MET A 399 -15.33 -14.06 -7.99
N TYR A 400 -14.56 -14.33 -9.04
CA TYR A 400 -14.71 -15.51 -9.89
C TYR A 400 -13.35 -16.20 -10.04
N GLY A 401 -13.32 -17.52 -9.92
CA GLY A 401 -12.21 -18.31 -10.42
C GLY A 401 -12.30 -18.45 -11.94
N THR A 402 -11.46 -19.31 -12.49
CA THR A 402 -11.47 -19.63 -13.93
C THR A 402 -12.71 -20.42 -14.37
N ASP A 403 -13.38 -21.09 -13.44
CA ASP A 403 -14.43 -22.08 -13.68
C ASP A 403 -15.59 -22.04 -12.66
N ASP A 404 -15.50 -21.20 -11.63
CA ASP A 404 -16.47 -21.09 -10.54
C ASP A 404 -16.66 -19.64 -10.04
N LYS A 405 -17.77 -19.40 -9.33
CA LYS A 405 -17.96 -18.17 -8.54
C LYS A 405 -17.44 -18.43 -7.13
N ILE A 406 -16.64 -17.51 -6.60
CA ILE A 406 -16.04 -17.62 -5.27
C ILE A 406 -16.84 -16.75 -4.31
N ASN A 407 -17.10 -17.27 -3.10
CA ASN A 407 -17.79 -16.48 -2.08
C ASN A 407 -16.87 -15.37 -1.55
N SER A 408 -17.23 -14.12 -1.82
CA SER A 408 -16.46 -12.92 -1.47
C SER A 408 -16.28 -12.74 0.04
N SER A 409 -17.12 -13.34 0.89
CA SER A 409 -16.99 -13.23 2.34
C SER A 409 -15.73 -13.91 2.89
N GLU A 410 -15.06 -14.74 2.10
CA GLU A 410 -13.91 -15.55 2.52
C GLU A 410 -12.55 -14.92 2.18
N ILE A 411 -12.47 -13.95 1.26
CA ILE A 411 -11.20 -13.47 0.70
C ILE A 411 -11.22 -11.96 0.37
N SER A 412 -10.46 -11.17 1.16
CA SER A 412 -10.07 -9.76 0.97
C SER A 412 -11.12 -8.67 1.29
N PRO A 413 -10.76 -7.55 1.96
CA PRO A 413 -11.70 -6.48 2.27
C PRO A 413 -12.22 -5.80 0.99
N GLN A 414 -13.49 -5.36 1.03
CA GLN A 414 -14.09 -4.50 0.02
C GLN A 414 -13.16 -3.31 -0.28
N PRO A 415 -13.03 -2.89 -1.56
CA PRO A 415 -12.16 -1.78 -1.93
C PRO A 415 -12.67 -0.47 -1.30
N SER A 416 -11.74 0.40 -0.95
CA SER A 416 -12.09 1.79 -0.62
C SER A 416 -12.17 2.64 -1.89
N VAL A 417 -12.68 3.86 -1.76
CA VAL A 417 -12.75 4.83 -2.85
C VAL A 417 -11.73 5.94 -2.61
N GLU A 418 -10.93 6.24 -3.63
CA GLU A 418 -10.10 7.44 -3.69
C GLU A 418 -10.70 8.43 -4.70
N PHE A 419 -10.98 9.64 -4.26
CA PHE A 419 -11.13 10.79 -5.13
C PHE A 419 -9.74 11.39 -5.37
N ARG A 420 -9.40 11.67 -6.63
CA ARG A 420 -8.16 12.35 -6.99
C ARG A 420 -8.50 13.67 -7.68
N PRO A 421 -8.39 14.81 -6.96
CA PRO A 421 -8.58 16.11 -7.56
C PRO A 421 -7.65 16.33 -8.76
N ALA A 422 -8.11 17.11 -9.74
CA ALA A 422 -7.26 17.61 -10.81
C ALA A 422 -6.01 18.29 -10.23
N VAL A 423 -4.85 18.09 -10.87
CA VAL A 423 -3.58 18.71 -10.42
C VAL A 423 -3.73 20.24 -10.34
N GLY A 424 -3.40 20.80 -9.19
CA GLY A 424 -3.53 22.23 -8.88
C GLY A 424 -4.88 22.65 -8.30
N LYS A 425 -5.86 21.73 -8.22
CA LYS A 425 -7.12 21.99 -7.51
C LYS A 425 -6.87 21.95 -5.99
N GLN A 426 -7.46 22.91 -5.29
CA GLN A 426 -7.42 23.04 -3.84
C GLN A 426 -8.80 22.82 -3.25
N ASP A 427 -8.83 22.40 -1.98
CA ASP A 427 -10.06 22.42 -1.19
C ASP A 427 -10.48 23.87 -0.93
N ALA A 428 -11.75 24.07 -0.54
CA ALA A 428 -12.19 25.38 -0.08
C ALA A 428 -11.36 25.82 1.13
N PRO A 429 -10.96 27.10 1.25
CA PRO A 429 -10.20 27.57 2.39
C PRO A 429 -10.99 27.40 3.69
N LEU A 430 -10.28 27.16 4.79
CA LEU A 430 -10.89 27.14 6.12
C LEU A 430 -11.51 28.50 6.45
N SER A 431 -12.61 28.50 7.20
CA SER A 431 -13.34 29.74 7.51
C SER A 431 -12.53 30.69 8.41
N GLU A 432 -12.82 32.00 8.33
CA GLU A 432 -12.19 32.99 9.22
C GLU A 432 -12.49 32.72 10.70
N LYS A 433 -11.52 33.06 11.56
CA LYS A 433 -11.61 32.82 13.01
C LYS A 433 -12.87 33.42 13.63
N LYS A 434 -13.69 32.57 14.24
CA LYS A 434 -14.83 33.02 15.04
C LYS A 434 -14.31 33.66 16.33
N LYS A 435 -14.92 34.78 16.74
CA LYS A 435 -14.54 35.50 17.98
C LYS A 435 -14.93 34.77 19.26
N ASP A 436 -15.92 33.88 19.19
CA ASP A 436 -16.49 33.16 20.33
C ASP A 436 -16.31 31.63 20.17
N VAL A 437 -15.07 31.17 20.28
CA VAL A 437 -14.73 29.72 20.25
C VAL A 437 -13.96 29.32 21.50
N ILE A 438 -14.10 28.06 21.90
CA ILE A 438 -13.36 27.46 23.00
C ILE A 438 -11.88 27.35 22.59
N ILE A 439 -10.96 27.74 23.48
CA ILE A 439 -9.52 27.66 23.22
C ILE A 439 -8.94 26.45 23.97
N ARG A 440 -8.30 25.55 23.23
CA ARG A 440 -7.43 24.50 23.77
C ARG A 440 -6.01 25.06 23.88
N GLN A 441 -5.48 25.09 25.09
CA GLN A 441 -4.16 25.65 25.37
C GLN A 441 -3.20 24.58 25.88
N ASP A 442 -1.91 24.87 25.82
CA ASP A 442 -0.88 23.99 26.37
C ASP A 442 -1.10 23.80 27.87
N VAL A 443 -1.12 22.54 28.31
CA VAL A 443 -1.34 22.15 29.70
C VAL A 443 -0.29 22.75 30.65
N ASP A 444 0.92 23.02 30.16
CA ASP A 444 2.01 23.62 30.93
C ASP A 444 1.82 25.14 31.17
N LEU A 445 0.91 25.78 30.42
CA LEU A 445 0.59 27.20 30.53
C LEU A 445 -0.62 27.49 31.41
N LEU A 446 -1.33 26.44 31.87
CA LEU A 446 -2.49 26.60 32.74
C LEU A 446 -2.13 27.21 34.07
N THR A 447 -2.93 28.19 34.50
CA THR A 447 -2.89 28.70 35.87
C THR A 447 -3.45 27.66 36.86
N GLU A 448 -3.11 27.78 38.14
CA GLU A 448 -3.69 26.92 39.19
C GLU A 448 -5.22 27.03 39.26
N ASP A 449 -5.79 28.22 39.01
CA ASP A 449 -7.24 28.42 38.98
C ASP A 449 -7.89 27.66 37.83
N GLU A 450 -7.30 27.68 36.63
CA GLU A 450 -7.76 26.92 35.47
C GLU A 450 -7.62 25.40 35.70
N MET A 451 -6.49 24.94 36.25
CA MET A 451 -6.31 23.54 36.61
C MET A 451 -7.33 23.08 37.65
N ASN A 452 -7.62 23.90 38.66
CA ASN A 452 -8.62 23.59 39.67
C ASN A 452 -10.05 23.58 39.08
N ALA A 453 -10.37 24.50 38.16
CA ALA A 453 -11.64 24.47 37.44
C ALA A 453 -11.81 23.18 36.61
N LEU A 454 -10.76 22.77 35.89
CA LEU A 454 -10.70 21.50 35.16
C LEU A 454 -10.90 20.31 36.09
N ARG A 455 -10.19 20.26 37.23
CA ARG A 455 -10.31 19.17 38.22
C ARG A 455 -11.74 19.08 38.76
N VAL A 456 -12.35 20.19 39.15
CA VAL A 456 -13.74 20.21 39.64
C VAL A 456 -14.72 19.76 38.55
N ALA A 457 -14.57 20.21 37.31
CA ALA A 457 -15.41 19.76 36.20
C ALA A 457 -15.25 18.25 35.92
N MET A 458 -14.01 17.75 35.90
CA MET A 458 -13.73 16.34 35.70
C MET A 458 -14.30 15.47 36.82
N GLU A 459 -14.17 15.90 38.08
CA GLU A 459 -14.80 15.22 39.23
C GLU A 459 -16.32 15.12 39.05
N ASN A 460 -16.98 16.19 38.60
CA ASN A 460 -18.41 16.18 38.32
C ASN A 460 -18.79 15.21 37.19
N VAL A 461 -18.01 15.18 36.10
CA VAL A 461 -18.25 14.27 34.96
C VAL A 461 -17.97 12.81 35.32
N GLN A 462 -16.95 12.55 36.15
CA GLN A 462 -16.66 11.20 36.66
C GLN A 462 -17.75 10.68 37.60
N ASN A 463 -18.36 11.55 38.41
CA ASN A 463 -19.46 11.19 39.30
C ASN A 463 -20.84 11.18 38.60
N ASN A 464 -20.90 11.54 37.32
CA ASN A 464 -22.13 11.54 36.54
C ASN A 464 -22.41 10.13 36.00
N GLY A 465 -23.46 9.47 36.49
CA GLY A 465 -23.88 8.14 36.04
C GLY A 465 -24.79 8.11 34.80
N THR A 466 -24.96 9.24 34.11
CA THR A 466 -25.75 9.32 32.87
C THR A 466 -24.92 9.01 31.63
N GLN A 467 -25.53 9.02 30.44
CA GLN A 467 -24.84 8.81 29.16
C GLN A 467 -23.84 9.94 28.80
N ASN A 468 -23.92 11.09 29.47
CA ASN A 468 -22.92 12.16 29.38
C ASN A 468 -21.79 12.03 30.42
N GLY A 469 -21.84 10.98 31.23
CA GLY A 469 -20.86 10.68 32.26
C GLY A 469 -19.55 10.12 31.70
N TYR A 470 -18.49 10.22 32.49
CA TYR A 470 -17.14 9.80 32.08
C TYR A 470 -17.07 8.33 31.65
N GLN A 471 -17.71 7.42 32.38
CA GLN A 471 -17.67 5.98 32.07
C GLN A 471 -18.36 5.67 30.73
N ALA A 472 -19.51 6.29 30.46
CA ALA A 472 -20.25 6.11 29.22
C ALA A 472 -19.44 6.62 28.01
N ILE A 473 -18.80 7.79 28.17
CA ILE A 473 -17.94 8.39 27.15
C ILE A 473 -16.69 7.52 26.94
N ALA A 474 -15.93 7.19 27.98
CA ALA A 474 -14.72 6.36 27.88
C ALA A 474 -14.99 5.01 27.19
N ALA A 475 -16.17 4.43 27.41
CA ALA A 475 -16.59 3.18 26.78
C ALA A 475 -16.82 3.29 25.26
N PHE A 476 -16.95 4.49 24.68
CA PHE A 476 -17.02 4.67 23.21
C PHE A 476 -15.75 4.16 22.52
N HIS A 477 -14.59 4.27 23.16
CA HIS A 477 -13.32 3.90 22.55
C HIS A 477 -13.06 2.40 22.61
N GLY A 478 -13.05 1.83 23.81
CA GLY A 478 -12.53 0.49 24.07
C GLY A 478 -13.60 -0.46 24.61
N ALA A 479 -13.27 -1.09 25.73
CA ALA A 479 -14.18 -2.00 26.42
C ALA A 479 -15.19 -1.21 27.30
N PRO A 480 -16.41 -1.74 27.52
CA PRO A 480 -17.00 -2.89 26.84
C PRO A 480 -17.24 -2.57 25.37
N GLY A 481 -16.85 -3.45 24.45
CA GLY A 481 -17.04 -3.22 23.02
C GLY A 481 -18.52 -2.93 22.71
N GLN A 482 -18.78 -1.88 21.94
CA GLN A 482 -20.14 -1.35 21.73
C GLN A 482 -20.59 -1.49 20.28
N CYS A 483 -19.67 -1.76 19.36
CA CYS A 483 -19.95 -1.83 17.94
C CYS A 483 -20.30 -3.25 17.52
N PRO A 484 -21.39 -3.46 16.76
CA PRO A 484 -21.78 -4.76 16.28
C PRO A 484 -20.77 -5.25 15.25
N THR A 485 -20.33 -6.52 15.35
CA THR A 485 -19.48 -7.12 14.33
C THR A 485 -20.10 -6.98 12.93
N PRO A 486 -19.27 -6.79 11.88
CA PRO A 486 -19.77 -6.78 10.50
C PRO A 486 -20.42 -8.11 10.08
N ASN A 487 -20.15 -9.21 10.79
CA ASN A 487 -20.79 -10.50 10.54
C ASN A 487 -22.05 -10.67 11.41
N PRO A 488 -23.26 -10.57 10.84
CA PRO A 488 -24.51 -10.68 11.60
C PRO A 488 -24.70 -12.04 12.28
N ASP A 489 -24.00 -13.09 11.84
CA ASP A 489 -24.09 -14.44 12.41
C ASP A 489 -23.28 -14.62 13.70
N VAL A 490 -22.44 -13.64 14.08
CA VAL A 490 -21.61 -13.68 15.28
C VAL A 490 -22.13 -12.62 16.26
N ALA A 491 -22.69 -13.01 17.40
CA ALA A 491 -23.16 -12.07 18.42
C ALA A 491 -22.01 -11.53 19.31
N LEU A 492 -20.96 -10.97 18.71
CA LEU A 492 -19.85 -10.35 19.42
C LEU A 492 -19.77 -8.85 19.12
N THR A 493 -19.49 -8.05 20.14
CA THR A 493 -19.22 -6.62 19.99
C THR A 493 -17.72 -6.36 20.04
N TYR A 494 -17.29 -5.36 19.28
CA TYR A 494 -15.90 -4.90 19.23
C TYR A 494 -15.77 -3.44 19.67
N SER A 495 -14.52 -3.03 19.91
CA SER A 495 -14.13 -1.66 20.25
C SER A 495 -14.43 -0.71 19.08
N CYS A 496 -15.31 0.28 19.29
CA CYS A 496 -15.76 1.16 18.21
C CYS A 496 -14.68 2.12 17.67
N SER A 497 -13.57 2.30 18.39
CA SER A 497 -12.51 3.19 17.93
C SER A 497 -11.91 2.71 16.62
N ILE A 498 -11.77 3.66 15.70
CA ILE A 498 -11.16 3.45 14.40
C ILE A 498 -9.64 3.45 14.56
N ARG A 499 -8.96 2.48 13.92
CA ARG A 499 -7.50 2.34 13.86
C ARG A 499 -7.07 1.78 12.51
N GLY A 500 -5.86 2.13 12.09
CA GLY A 500 -5.27 1.73 10.82
C GLY A 500 -6.12 2.09 9.61
N LEU A 501 -6.87 3.19 9.71
CA LEU A 501 -7.82 3.67 8.73
C LEU A 501 -7.78 5.20 8.68
N PRO A 502 -7.88 5.83 7.50
CA PRO A 502 -7.78 7.29 7.35
C PRO A 502 -8.81 8.13 8.10
N SER A 503 -9.86 7.52 8.68
CA SER A 503 -10.82 8.20 9.55
C SER A 503 -10.43 8.20 11.04
N PHE A 504 -9.26 7.67 11.41
CA PHE A 504 -8.68 7.74 12.76
C PHE A 504 -8.69 9.17 13.35
N PRO A 505 -8.11 10.20 12.69
CA PRO A 505 -8.09 11.55 13.26
C PRO A 505 -9.50 12.14 13.41
N HIS A 506 -10.41 11.84 12.47
CA HIS A 506 -11.80 12.28 12.52
C HIS A 506 -12.55 11.73 13.72
N TRP A 507 -12.40 10.42 13.98
CA TRP A 507 -13.02 9.73 15.10
C TRP A 507 -12.54 10.32 16.44
N HIS A 508 -11.23 10.49 16.60
CA HIS A 508 -10.66 10.99 17.84
C HIS A 508 -10.93 12.48 18.06
N ARG A 509 -11.06 13.29 17.01
CA ARG A 509 -11.54 14.68 17.09
C ARG A 509 -12.92 14.76 17.74
N LEU A 510 -13.88 13.97 17.24
CA LEU A 510 -15.22 13.91 17.84
C LEU A 510 -15.19 13.33 19.26
N PHE A 511 -14.27 12.39 19.53
CA PHE A 511 -14.17 11.79 20.85
C PHE A 511 -13.68 12.77 21.92
N VAL A 512 -12.65 13.58 21.61
CA VAL A 512 -12.21 14.67 22.49
C VAL A 512 -13.34 15.68 22.68
N MET A 513 -14.06 16.02 21.59
CA MET A 513 -15.21 16.92 21.65
C MET A 513 -16.33 16.41 22.56
N GLN A 514 -16.60 15.11 22.56
CA GLN A 514 -17.62 14.47 23.41
C GLN A 514 -17.38 14.76 24.88
N LEU A 515 -16.13 14.60 25.35
CA LEU A 515 -15.78 14.90 26.73
C LEU A 515 -15.73 16.41 27.01
N GLU A 516 -15.21 17.20 26.07
CA GLU A 516 -15.11 18.66 26.19
C GLU A 516 -16.49 19.29 26.43
N ASP A 517 -17.50 18.91 25.65
CA ASP A 517 -18.88 19.38 25.84
C ASP A 517 -19.46 18.92 27.20
N SER A 518 -19.11 17.72 27.67
CA SER A 518 -19.56 17.21 28.97
C SER A 518 -18.94 17.93 30.17
N LEU A 519 -17.70 18.42 30.05
CA LEU A 519 -17.05 19.23 31.09
C LEU A 519 -17.76 20.59 31.27
N GLY A 520 -18.37 21.13 30.20
CA GLY A 520 -19.18 22.34 30.25
C GLY A 520 -18.39 23.61 30.64
N LEU A 521 -17.08 23.62 30.41
CA LEU A 521 -16.19 24.74 30.72
C LEU A 521 -16.11 25.74 29.56
N SER A 522 -15.77 26.99 29.86
CA SER A 522 -15.43 28.00 28.85
C SER A 522 -14.02 27.80 28.27
N THR A 523 -13.16 27.07 28.97
CA THR A 523 -11.83 26.64 28.51
C THR A 523 -11.91 25.22 27.94
N GLY A 524 -11.18 24.95 26.86
CA GLY A 524 -11.18 23.62 26.23
C GLY A 524 -10.34 22.60 26.99
N ILE A 525 -10.39 21.35 26.54
CA ILE A 525 -9.47 20.31 27.01
C ILE A 525 -8.05 20.70 26.57
N PRO A 526 -7.11 20.90 27.51
CA PRO A 526 -5.76 21.32 27.17
C PRO A 526 -5.04 20.25 26.37
N TYR A 527 -3.97 20.61 25.69
CA TYR A 527 -3.09 19.67 25.00
C TYR A 527 -1.75 19.54 25.72
N TRP A 528 -1.09 18.39 25.59
CA TRP A 528 0.25 18.15 26.11
C TRP A 528 1.23 17.95 24.97
N ASP A 529 2.13 18.92 24.78
CA ASP A 529 3.17 18.85 23.76
C ASP A 529 4.32 17.96 24.22
N TRP A 530 4.23 16.67 23.88
CA TRP A 530 5.22 15.67 24.20
C TRP A 530 6.43 15.63 23.26
N THR A 531 6.52 16.57 22.31
CA THR A 531 7.70 16.70 21.41
C THR A 531 8.80 17.57 22.01
N LYS A 532 8.54 18.25 23.13
CA LYS A 532 9.48 19.15 23.80
C LYS A 532 10.66 18.41 24.47
N PRO A 533 11.88 18.98 24.44
CA PRO A 533 13.01 18.52 25.23
C PRO A 533 12.68 18.39 26.74
N GLY A 534 13.05 17.27 27.37
CA GLY A 534 12.87 17.04 28.80
C GLY A 534 11.42 16.85 29.26
N VAL A 535 10.48 16.53 28.35
CA VAL A 535 9.06 16.36 28.67
C VAL A 535 8.84 15.43 29.88
N GLN A 536 7.93 15.84 30.75
CA GLN A 536 7.44 15.07 31.90
C GLN A 536 5.92 14.98 31.84
N LEU A 537 5.33 14.14 32.70
CA LEU A 537 3.88 14.17 32.90
C LEU A 537 3.44 15.56 33.39
N PRO A 538 2.37 16.15 32.81
CA PRO A 538 1.88 17.46 33.21
C PRO A 538 1.48 17.55 34.69
N ASN A 539 1.63 18.74 35.28
CA ASN A 539 1.22 19.00 36.68
C ASN A 539 -0.26 18.70 36.94
N LEU A 540 -1.12 18.88 35.94
CA LEU A 540 -2.54 18.55 36.02
C LEU A 540 -2.77 17.07 36.37
N VAL A 541 -1.92 16.17 35.90
CA VAL A 541 -2.15 14.71 35.92
C VAL A 541 -1.19 13.94 36.83
N LYS A 542 -0.07 14.54 37.25
CA LYS A 542 1.02 13.82 37.93
C LYS A 542 0.75 13.50 39.41
N ASP A 543 0.10 14.41 40.14
CA ASP A 543 -0.06 14.31 41.58
C ASP A 543 -1.38 13.60 41.94
N ALA A 544 -1.33 12.65 42.88
CA ALA A 544 -2.51 11.86 43.29
C ALA A 544 -3.58 12.68 44.01
N THR A 545 -3.18 13.81 44.61
CA THR A 545 -4.08 14.70 45.34
C THR A 545 -3.80 16.16 44.99
N TYR A 546 -4.80 17.01 45.14
CA TYR A 546 -4.69 18.46 44.95
C TYR A 546 -5.40 19.23 46.06
N GLN A 547 -5.09 20.52 46.20
CA GLN A 547 -5.73 21.45 47.13
C GLN A 547 -6.13 22.72 46.37
N ILE A 548 -7.32 23.26 46.68
CA ILE A 548 -7.83 24.48 46.03
C ILE A 548 -7.31 25.72 46.77
N LYS A 549 -7.26 25.67 48.10
CA LYS A 549 -6.67 26.72 48.95
C LYS A 549 -5.77 26.11 50.01
N ASP A 550 -4.76 26.88 50.41
CA ASP A 550 -3.87 26.51 51.51
C ASP A 550 -4.68 26.27 52.81
N GLY A 551 -4.54 25.07 53.36
CA GLY A 551 -5.26 24.63 54.57
C GLY A 551 -6.51 23.79 54.31
N ASP A 552 -6.96 23.65 53.06
CA ASP A 552 -8.00 22.68 52.70
C ASP A 552 -7.48 21.24 52.83
N SER A 553 -8.37 20.30 53.18
CA SER A 553 -8.03 18.87 53.13
C SER A 553 -7.69 18.47 51.68
N PRO A 554 -6.58 17.75 51.44
CA PRO A 554 -6.25 17.24 50.12
C PRO A 554 -7.38 16.40 49.52
N LYS A 555 -7.76 16.70 48.28
CA LYS A 555 -8.75 15.93 47.50
C LYS A 555 -8.05 15.02 46.51
N ALA A 556 -8.66 13.89 46.17
CA ALA A 556 -8.17 13.04 45.08
C ALA A 556 -8.17 13.81 43.76
N ASN A 557 -7.09 13.71 42.99
CA ASN A 557 -7.01 14.36 41.69
C ASN A 557 -7.74 13.52 40.63
N PRO A 558 -8.84 14.01 40.03
CA PRO A 558 -9.61 13.24 39.06
C PRO A 558 -8.88 13.04 37.72
N PHE A 559 -7.74 13.71 37.50
CA PHE A 559 -6.87 13.48 36.36
C PHE A 559 -5.71 12.52 36.64
N TYR A 560 -5.52 12.06 37.87
CA TYR A 560 -4.41 11.15 38.20
C TYR A 560 -4.68 9.73 37.69
N ASP A 561 -5.87 9.21 37.98
CA ASP A 561 -6.39 7.93 37.51
C ASP A 561 -7.93 7.99 37.46
N ALA A 562 -8.57 6.96 36.89
CA ALA A 562 -10.02 6.81 36.94
C ALA A 562 -10.42 5.38 37.24
N ALA A 563 -11.61 5.21 37.82
CA ALA A 563 -12.21 3.89 38.00
C ALA A 563 -12.63 3.28 36.66
N ILE A 564 -12.63 1.95 36.58
CA ILE A 564 -13.21 1.19 35.48
C ILE A 564 -14.42 0.43 36.04
N GLU A 565 -15.59 1.06 36.02
CA GLU A 565 -16.74 0.62 36.81
C GLU A 565 -17.29 -0.73 36.37
N PHE A 566 -17.27 -1.01 35.06
CA PHE A 566 -17.84 -2.23 34.51
C PHE A 566 -17.10 -3.51 34.93
N LEU A 567 -15.84 -3.41 35.37
CA LEU A 567 -15.06 -4.56 35.84
C LEU A 567 -15.50 -5.06 37.23
N ARG A 568 -16.28 -4.28 38.00
CA ARG A 568 -16.82 -4.63 39.33
C ARG A 568 -15.79 -5.10 40.38
N THR A 569 -14.49 -4.93 40.11
CA THR A 569 -13.36 -5.30 40.99
C THR A 569 -12.70 -4.10 41.67
N GLY A 570 -13.23 -2.88 41.50
CA GLY A 570 -12.58 -1.65 41.97
C GLY A 570 -11.30 -1.30 41.21
N SER A 571 -11.10 -1.87 40.02
CA SER A 571 -9.95 -1.57 39.16
C SER A 571 -9.90 -0.10 38.79
N ARG A 572 -8.69 0.47 38.78
CA ARG A 572 -8.40 1.84 38.36
C ARG A 572 -7.32 1.84 37.29
N THR A 573 -7.29 2.88 36.49
CA THR A 573 -6.22 3.07 35.51
C THR A 573 -4.88 3.33 36.21
N SER A 574 -3.78 3.01 35.54
CA SER A 574 -2.44 3.29 36.04
C SER A 574 -1.47 3.59 34.91
N ARG A 575 -0.43 4.36 35.24
CA ARG A 575 0.59 4.85 34.31
C ARG A 575 1.98 4.39 34.73
N SER A 576 2.90 4.33 33.79
CA SER A 576 4.27 3.85 33.95
C SER A 576 5.26 4.73 33.17
N TRP A 577 5.16 6.05 33.34
CA TRP A 577 6.06 6.99 32.67
C TRP A 577 7.52 6.73 33.05
N PRO A 578 8.44 6.57 32.07
CA PRO A 578 9.83 6.23 32.37
C PRO A 578 10.58 7.42 32.98
N GLU A 579 11.14 7.24 34.18
CA GLU A 579 11.96 8.26 34.88
C GLU A 579 13.32 8.53 34.19
N GLN A 580 13.82 7.57 33.40
CA GLN A 580 15.06 7.68 32.63
C GLN A 580 14.77 7.80 31.14
N GLY A 581 14.95 9.03 30.61
CA GLY A 581 15.16 9.36 29.20
C GLY A 581 14.22 8.70 28.19
N VAL A 582 13.08 9.31 27.93
CA VAL A 582 12.40 9.13 26.63
C VAL A 582 13.36 9.65 25.56
N ASN A 583 13.61 8.86 24.51
CA ASN A 583 14.36 9.37 23.37
C ASN A 583 13.47 10.35 22.59
N LEU A 584 13.64 11.65 22.85
CA LEU A 584 12.77 12.70 22.33
C LEU A 584 12.96 12.94 20.84
N ASP A 585 14.12 12.57 20.31
CA ASP A 585 14.39 12.60 18.87
C ASP A 585 13.39 11.67 18.15
N ASP A 586 13.09 10.49 18.71
CA ASP A 586 12.13 9.55 18.10
C ASP A 586 10.70 10.14 18.00
N LEU A 587 10.26 10.92 19.00
CA LEU A 587 8.91 11.50 19.04
C LEU A 587 8.77 12.71 18.12
N LYS A 588 9.74 13.63 18.16
CA LYS A 588 9.73 14.83 17.33
C LYS A 588 9.94 14.49 15.86
N ASP A 589 10.89 13.61 15.54
CA ASP A 589 11.16 13.21 14.16
C ASP A 589 9.99 12.45 13.56
N ALA A 590 9.26 11.64 14.34
CA ALA A 590 8.03 10.98 13.87
C ALA A 590 6.94 11.99 13.51
N VAL A 591 6.74 13.04 14.32
CA VAL A 591 5.76 14.10 13.99
C VAL A 591 6.22 14.91 12.77
N LEU A 592 7.50 15.25 12.66
CA LEU A 592 8.05 15.92 11.48
C LEU A 592 7.88 15.07 10.20
N LEU A 593 8.08 13.76 10.29
CA LEU A 593 7.85 12.81 9.20
C LEU A 593 6.37 12.77 8.77
N ALA A 594 5.43 12.91 9.70
CA ALA A 594 4.03 13.07 9.35
C ALA A 594 3.78 14.44 8.68
N LEU A 595 4.29 15.52 9.26
CA LEU A 595 4.05 16.89 8.78
C LEU A 595 4.65 17.19 7.40
N GLU A 596 5.69 16.46 6.97
CA GLU A 596 6.25 16.59 5.62
C GLU A 596 5.40 15.95 4.52
N GLN A 597 4.46 15.05 4.85
CA GLN A 597 3.66 14.35 3.86
C GLN A 597 2.67 15.30 3.18
N ASP A 598 2.52 15.14 1.86
CA ASP A 598 1.61 15.95 1.04
C ASP A 598 0.22 15.33 0.86
N ASN A 599 0.12 14.01 1.00
CA ASN A 599 -1.11 13.26 0.87
C ASN A 599 -1.66 12.93 2.26
N PHE A 600 -2.98 13.05 2.43
CA PHE A 600 -3.62 12.81 3.73
C PHE A 600 -3.36 11.40 4.29
N CYS A 601 -3.45 10.35 3.47
CA CYS A 601 -3.27 8.98 3.95
C CYS A 601 -1.80 8.67 4.25
N ASP A 602 -0.86 9.27 3.50
CA ASP A 602 0.56 9.17 3.85
C ASP A 602 0.84 9.91 5.18
N PHE A 603 0.24 11.09 5.41
CA PHE A 603 0.28 11.79 6.71
C PHE A 603 -0.30 10.94 7.84
N GLU A 604 -1.49 10.39 7.63
CA GLU A 604 -2.28 9.70 8.65
C GLU A 604 -1.59 8.45 9.19
N VAL A 605 -0.94 7.66 8.32
CA VAL A 605 -0.15 6.49 8.73
C VAL A 605 0.98 6.89 9.69
N GLN A 606 1.76 7.91 9.33
CA GLN A 606 2.86 8.38 10.18
C GLN A 606 2.34 8.97 11.49
N PHE A 607 1.23 9.70 11.40
CA PHE A 607 0.55 10.35 12.51
C PHE A 607 0.00 9.35 13.54
N GLU A 608 -0.73 8.31 13.12
CA GLU A 608 -1.28 7.28 14.01
C GLU A 608 -0.17 6.47 14.70
N ILE A 609 0.90 6.13 13.98
CA ILE A 609 2.01 5.36 14.57
C ILE A 609 2.86 6.20 15.53
N ALA A 610 3.08 7.48 15.24
CA ALA A 610 3.71 8.41 16.18
C ALA A 610 2.92 8.52 17.49
N HIS A 611 1.59 8.62 17.39
CA HIS A 611 0.66 8.62 18.52
C HIS A 611 0.79 7.35 19.39
N ASN A 612 0.84 6.17 18.77
CA ASN A 612 0.88 4.89 19.48
C ASN A 612 2.08 4.75 20.43
N LEU A 613 3.19 5.44 20.14
CA LEU A 613 4.36 5.43 21.01
C LEU A 613 4.04 6.03 22.39
N ILE A 614 3.26 7.10 22.46
CA ILE A 614 2.87 7.71 23.74
C ILE A 614 1.95 6.80 24.54
N HIS A 615 1.00 6.12 23.87
CA HIS A 615 0.18 5.10 24.52
C HIS A 615 1.04 4.04 25.20
N ALA A 616 2.05 3.54 24.49
CA ALA A 616 2.94 2.50 24.99
C ALA A 616 3.92 3.01 26.08
N LEU A 617 4.35 4.27 26.01
CA LEU A 617 5.22 4.91 27.01
C LEU A 617 4.48 5.21 28.30
N VAL A 618 3.31 5.84 28.22
CA VAL A 618 2.50 6.21 29.39
C VAL A 618 1.89 4.97 30.06
N GLY A 619 1.44 3.98 29.28
CA GLY A 619 0.81 2.78 29.84
C GLY A 619 1.80 1.76 30.39
N GLY A 620 2.97 1.62 29.77
CA GLY A 620 3.94 0.58 30.11
C GLY A 620 3.31 -0.81 30.14
N ASN A 621 3.57 -1.56 31.22
CA ASN A 621 3.06 -2.93 31.42
C ASN A 621 1.75 -2.96 32.22
N ALA A 622 1.12 -1.82 32.50
CA ALA A 622 -0.12 -1.77 33.25
C ALA A 622 -1.24 -2.48 32.45
N PRO A 623 -1.98 -3.43 33.05
CA PRO A 623 -3.09 -4.10 32.36
C PRO A 623 -4.25 -3.15 32.08
N TYR A 624 -4.43 -2.14 32.94
CA TYR A 624 -5.46 -1.11 32.83
C TYR A 624 -4.77 0.26 32.66
N GLY A 625 -4.26 0.52 31.46
CA GLY A 625 -3.52 1.75 31.21
C GLY A 625 -3.49 2.10 29.73
N MET A 626 -2.80 3.19 29.39
CA MET A 626 -2.73 3.72 28.03
C MET A 626 -2.20 2.73 26.98
N SER A 627 -1.47 1.68 27.38
CA SER A 627 -0.92 0.67 26.46
C SER A 627 -1.96 -0.37 26.04
N SER A 628 -3.13 -0.43 26.69
CA SER A 628 -4.23 -1.31 26.31
C SER A 628 -5.28 -0.53 25.51
N LEU A 629 -5.69 -1.10 24.38
CA LEU A 629 -6.80 -0.56 23.60
C LEU A 629 -8.09 -0.46 24.43
N GLU A 630 -8.41 -1.53 25.17
CA GLU A 630 -9.65 -1.66 25.93
C GLU A 630 -9.83 -0.57 26.98
N TYR A 631 -8.73 -0.16 27.62
CA TYR A 631 -8.78 0.63 28.85
C TYR A 631 -8.14 2.01 28.73
N SER A 632 -7.41 2.30 27.65
CA SER A 632 -6.67 3.56 27.49
C SER A 632 -7.54 4.81 27.66
N ALA A 633 -8.73 4.84 27.05
CA ALA A 633 -9.64 5.99 27.14
C ALA A 633 -10.28 6.21 28.53
N TYR A 634 -10.16 5.25 29.44
CA TYR A 634 -10.55 5.47 30.84
C TYR A 634 -9.51 6.31 31.57
N ASP A 635 -8.26 6.38 31.09
CA ASP A 635 -7.26 7.21 31.73
C ASP A 635 -7.43 8.68 31.28
N PRO A 636 -7.62 9.65 32.19
CA PRO A 636 -7.91 11.04 31.81
C PRO A 636 -6.83 11.71 30.95
N ILE A 637 -5.57 11.23 30.99
CA ILE A 637 -4.50 11.76 30.14
C ILE A 637 -4.75 11.48 28.65
N PHE A 638 -5.58 10.48 28.33
CA PHE A 638 -5.97 10.15 26.96
C PHE A 638 -6.46 11.38 26.20
N TYR A 639 -7.36 12.16 26.81
CA TYR A 639 -7.99 13.30 26.14
C TYR A 639 -7.03 14.48 25.97
N ILE A 640 -6.11 14.67 26.91
CA ILE A 640 -5.04 15.67 26.83
C ILE A 640 -4.04 15.30 25.73
N HIS A 641 -3.70 14.01 25.64
CA HIS A 641 -2.88 13.46 24.57
C HIS A 641 -3.52 13.65 23.19
N HIS A 642 -4.78 13.26 23.02
CA HIS A 642 -5.50 13.37 21.74
C HIS A 642 -5.83 14.82 21.36
N SER A 643 -5.97 15.72 22.34
CA SER A 643 -6.05 17.18 22.08
C SER A 643 -4.80 17.69 21.35
N PHE A 644 -3.62 17.16 21.68
CA PHE A 644 -2.37 17.49 20.97
C PHE A 644 -2.28 16.85 19.58
N LEU A 645 -2.77 15.62 19.40
CA LEU A 645 -2.83 15.00 18.08
C LEU A 645 -3.76 15.78 17.14
N ASP A 646 -4.91 16.21 17.65
CA ASP A 646 -5.83 17.06 16.91
C ASP A 646 -5.21 18.43 16.54
N LYS A 647 -4.32 18.96 17.40
CA LYS A 647 -3.51 20.15 17.11
C LYS A 647 -2.52 19.89 15.96
N ILE A 648 -1.79 18.76 16.00
CA ILE A 648 -0.85 18.37 14.94
C ILE A 648 -1.59 18.24 13.60
N TRP A 649 -2.77 17.64 13.58
CA TRP A 649 -3.58 17.58 12.36
C TRP A 649 -3.97 18.99 11.86
N SER A 650 -4.31 19.91 12.75
CA SER A 650 -4.63 21.30 12.39
C SER A 650 -3.41 22.07 11.85
N ILE A 651 -2.21 21.79 12.38
CA ILE A 651 -0.93 22.29 11.83
C ILE A 651 -0.72 21.74 10.42
N TRP A 652 -0.93 20.43 10.21
CA TRP A 652 -0.80 19.81 8.88
C TRP A 652 -1.76 20.44 7.87
N MET A 653 -3.04 20.65 8.22
CA MET A 653 -4.00 21.32 7.32
C MET A 653 -3.53 22.73 6.94
N SER A 654 -2.98 23.49 7.90
CA SER A 654 -2.44 24.83 7.64
C SER A 654 -1.20 24.79 6.72
N LEU A 655 -0.35 23.77 6.86
CA LEU A 655 0.77 23.53 5.95
C LEU A 655 0.26 23.20 4.53
N GLN A 656 -0.81 22.43 4.40
CA GLN A 656 -1.40 22.10 3.10
C GLN A 656 -1.97 23.33 2.38
N GLU A 657 -2.66 24.22 3.11
CA GLU A 657 -3.10 25.51 2.57
C GLU A 657 -1.90 26.34 2.08
N LEU A 658 -0.82 26.43 2.88
CA LEU A 658 0.41 27.12 2.50
C LEU A 658 1.11 26.47 1.27
N ARG A 659 1.06 25.14 1.17
CA ARG A 659 1.58 24.37 0.03
C ARG A 659 0.70 24.45 -1.20
N GLY A 660 -0.52 24.97 -1.09
CA GLY A 660 -1.52 24.99 -2.15
C GLY A 660 -2.01 23.59 -2.53
N LYS A 661 -2.11 22.69 -1.55
CA LYS A 661 -2.52 21.28 -1.72
C LYS A 661 -3.83 21.00 -0.99
N PRO A 662 -4.61 20.00 -1.45
CA PRO A 662 -5.78 19.52 -0.70
C PRO A 662 -5.42 19.04 0.70
N TYR A 663 -6.31 19.28 1.66
CA TYR A 663 -6.17 18.85 3.06
C TYR A 663 -7.21 17.80 3.45
N LYS A 664 -8.23 17.54 2.62
CA LYS A 664 -9.21 16.50 2.90
C LYS A 664 -8.66 15.10 2.61
N ALA A 665 -9.26 14.09 3.23
CA ALA A 665 -8.92 12.69 3.06
C ALA A 665 -9.44 12.10 1.74
N HIS A 666 -9.14 12.76 0.62
CA HIS A 666 -9.55 12.36 -0.73
C HIS A 666 -9.02 10.96 -1.11
N CYS A 667 -7.86 10.57 -0.57
CA CYS A 667 -7.25 9.25 -0.72
C CYS A 667 -8.10 8.07 -0.20
N ALA A 668 -9.12 8.33 0.63
CA ALA A 668 -9.96 7.29 1.20
C ALA A 668 -11.38 7.79 1.51
N GLN A 669 -11.94 8.48 0.52
CA GLN A 669 -13.25 9.12 0.54
C GLN A 669 -14.38 8.24 1.10
N SER A 670 -14.42 6.95 0.73
CA SER A 670 -15.47 6.04 1.22
C SER A 670 -15.50 5.94 2.75
N TYR A 671 -14.34 5.97 3.43
CA TYR A 671 -14.30 5.90 4.90
C TYR A 671 -14.80 7.19 5.57
N ILE A 672 -14.74 8.33 4.86
CA ILE A 672 -15.22 9.61 5.38
C ILE A 672 -16.75 9.70 5.31
N PHE A 673 -17.37 9.03 4.33
CA PHE A 673 -18.82 8.93 4.23
C PHE A 673 -19.43 7.86 5.15
N THR A 674 -18.63 6.91 5.63
CA THR A 674 -19.07 5.94 6.64
C THR A 674 -19.31 6.66 7.98
N PRO A 675 -20.51 6.57 8.57
CA PRO A 675 -20.76 7.14 9.89
C PRO A 675 -19.83 6.56 10.96
N LEU A 676 -19.23 7.43 11.76
CA LEU A 676 -18.32 7.10 12.83
C LEU A 676 -19.10 6.54 14.02
N SER A 677 -19.04 5.23 14.22
CA SER A 677 -19.64 4.58 15.39
C SER A 677 -18.79 4.80 16.64
N PRO A 678 -19.38 5.02 17.83
CA PRO A 678 -20.81 4.97 18.13
C PRO A 678 -21.49 6.35 18.06
N PHE A 679 -20.84 7.38 17.50
CA PHE A 679 -21.41 8.74 17.48
C PHE A 679 -22.73 8.82 16.70
N ASN A 680 -22.90 7.95 15.69
CA ASN A 680 -24.13 7.82 14.91
C ASN A 680 -25.24 7.00 15.60
N PHE A 681 -24.98 6.39 16.75
CA PHE A 681 -26.00 5.61 17.46
C PHE A 681 -27.11 6.53 17.99
N SER A 682 -28.27 5.95 18.28
CA SER A 682 -29.48 6.70 18.68
C SER A 682 -29.20 7.76 19.77
N THR A 683 -30.02 8.80 19.84
CA THR A 683 -29.86 9.88 20.83
C THR A 683 -30.00 9.40 22.29
N THR A 684 -30.60 8.23 22.52
CA THR A 684 -30.61 7.56 23.83
C THR A 684 -29.22 7.07 24.23
N TYR A 685 -28.39 6.76 23.24
CA TYR A 685 -27.03 6.26 23.39
C TYR A 685 -26.01 7.38 23.38
N ASN A 686 -25.99 8.19 22.30
CA ASN A 686 -25.19 9.38 22.20
C ASN A 686 -26.11 10.62 22.32
N PRO A 687 -26.27 11.20 23.51
CA PRO A 687 -27.12 12.37 23.70
C PRO A 687 -26.45 13.69 23.26
N ASN A 688 -25.17 13.69 22.84
CA ASN A 688 -24.50 14.91 22.38
C ASN A 688 -24.93 15.24 20.94
N PRO A 689 -25.68 16.35 20.72
CA PRO A 689 -26.22 16.67 19.41
C PRO A 689 -25.13 17.06 18.40
N LYS A 690 -23.99 17.60 18.87
CA LYS A 690 -22.88 18.04 18.01
C LYS A 690 -22.17 16.83 17.42
N THR A 691 -21.69 15.90 18.25
CA THR A 691 -20.98 14.71 17.76
C THR A 691 -21.90 13.78 16.97
N TYR A 692 -23.19 13.70 17.32
CA TYR A 692 -24.20 12.97 16.55
C TYR A 692 -24.37 13.55 15.14
N ALA A 693 -24.59 14.87 15.03
CA ALA A 693 -24.78 15.56 13.75
C ALA A 693 -23.54 15.50 12.85
N HIS A 694 -22.34 15.38 13.44
CA HIS A 694 -21.07 15.30 12.73
C HIS A 694 -20.51 13.87 12.62
N SER A 695 -21.32 12.85 12.93
CA SER A 695 -20.89 11.44 12.86
C SER A 695 -20.46 11.02 11.45
N THR A 696 -20.95 11.65 10.38
CA THR A 696 -20.38 11.55 9.03
C THR A 696 -19.37 12.69 8.83
N ALA A 697 -18.08 12.37 8.93
CA ALA A 697 -16.99 13.34 9.12
C ALA A 697 -16.55 14.16 7.89
N THR A 698 -17.50 14.53 7.03
CA THR A 698 -17.24 15.24 5.77
C THR A 698 -16.91 16.73 5.95
N ASN A 699 -17.36 17.35 7.03
CA ASN A 699 -17.22 18.80 7.29
C ASN A 699 -16.33 19.15 8.49
N ILE A 700 -16.01 18.20 9.37
CA ILE A 700 -15.30 18.49 10.64
C ILE A 700 -13.85 18.93 10.48
N TYR A 701 -13.32 19.01 9.26
CA TYR A 701 -12.02 19.63 8.96
C TYR A 701 -11.98 21.08 9.44
N ASP A 702 -13.07 21.84 9.22
CA ASP A 702 -13.24 23.21 9.72
C ASP A 702 -13.78 23.19 11.15
N HIS A 703 -12.91 22.83 12.10
CA HIS A 703 -13.28 22.66 13.51
C HIS A 703 -13.76 23.96 14.17
N GLU A 704 -13.27 25.13 13.75
CA GLU A 704 -13.74 26.40 14.31
C GLU A 704 -15.18 26.68 13.91
N LYS A 705 -15.53 26.45 12.64
CA LYS A 705 -16.88 26.69 12.15
C LYS A 705 -17.86 25.64 12.66
N GLU A 706 -17.52 24.37 12.53
CA GLU A 706 -18.43 23.24 12.72
C GLU A 706 -18.45 22.76 14.18
N LEU A 707 -17.32 22.79 14.89
CA LEU A 707 -17.21 22.26 16.26
C LEU A 707 -17.06 23.35 17.34
N GLY A 708 -16.62 24.55 16.98
CA GLY A 708 -16.59 25.71 17.87
C GLY A 708 -15.39 25.78 18.81
N TYR A 709 -14.26 25.17 18.44
CA TYR A 709 -13.00 25.29 19.19
C TYR A 709 -11.83 25.65 18.29
N THR A 710 -10.76 26.18 18.88
CA THR A 710 -9.46 26.47 18.25
C THR A 710 -8.32 26.21 19.24
N TYR A 711 -7.09 26.48 18.81
CA TYR A 711 -5.89 26.38 19.62
C TYR A 711 -5.34 27.77 19.95
N ASP A 712 -4.69 27.89 21.11
CA ASP A 712 -3.95 29.08 21.50
C ASP A 712 -2.91 29.50 20.44
N THR A 713 -2.22 28.52 19.85
CA THR A 713 -1.25 28.69 18.78
C THR A 713 -1.20 27.44 17.89
N LEU A 714 -0.85 27.63 16.62
CA LEU A 714 -0.50 26.54 15.68
C LEU A 714 1.02 26.46 15.45
N THR A 715 1.82 26.86 16.44
CA THR A 715 3.27 26.70 16.41
C THR A 715 3.68 25.27 16.74
N PHE A 716 4.73 24.78 16.08
CA PHE A 716 5.41 23.52 16.36
C PHE A 716 6.88 23.80 16.66
N ASP A 717 7.39 23.33 17.81
CA ASP A 717 8.79 23.57 18.22
C ASP A 717 9.18 25.07 18.21
N GLY A 718 8.23 25.95 18.56
CA GLY A 718 8.39 27.40 18.53
C GLY A 718 8.32 28.05 17.14
N MET A 719 8.22 27.27 16.06
CA MET A 719 8.08 27.77 14.69
C MET A 719 6.61 27.99 14.33
N ASN A 720 6.30 29.11 13.68
CA ASN A 720 5.01 29.29 13.02
C ASN A 720 4.91 28.44 11.74
N ILE A 721 3.73 28.37 11.11
CA ILE A 721 3.49 27.53 9.92
C ILE A 721 4.47 27.82 8.76
N THR A 722 4.80 29.09 8.52
CA THR A 722 5.73 29.47 7.44
C THR A 722 7.17 29.07 7.77
N GLU A 723 7.60 29.28 9.02
CA GLU A 723 8.92 28.87 9.50
C GLU A 723 9.07 27.34 9.50
N LEU A 724 8.03 26.63 9.91
CA LEU A 724 7.97 25.17 9.93
C LEU A 724 8.07 24.60 8.51
N GLU A 725 7.32 25.13 7.55
CA GLU A 725 7.41 24.70 6.15
C GLU A 725 8.81 24.95 5.58
N HIS A 726 9.40 26.10 5.90
CA HIS A 726 10.78 26.40 5.51
C HIS A 726 11.76 25.38 6.13
N PHE A 727 11.62 25.06 7.42
CA PHE A 727 12.43 24.05 8.09
C PHE A 727 12.27 22.66 7.46
N ILE A 728 11.03 22.21 7.20
CA ILE A 728 10.78 20.91 6.56
C ILE A 728 11.46 20.84 5.18
N ARG A 729 11.31 21.89 4.35
CA ARG A 729 11.89 21.92 3.00
C ARG A 729 13.42 21.95 3.01
N PHE A 730 14.02 22.77 3.86
CA PHE A 730 15.45 23.06 3.76
C PHE A 730 16.32 22.29 4.75
N ASN A 731 15.76 21.82 5.88
CA ASN A 731 16.51 21.10 6.91
C ASN A 731 16.15 19.61 6.99
N VAL A 732 14.91 19.23 6.67
CA VAL A 732 14.45 17.83 6.78
C VAL A 732 14.56 17.09 5.44
N THR A 733 13.97 17.66 4.38
CA THR A 733 13.77 16.98 3.08
C THR A 733 14.85 17.27 2.03
N SER A 734 15.76 18.22 2.28
CA SER A 734 16.78 18.66 1.32
C SER A 734 17.94 17.69 1.09
N ARG A 735 18.04 16.62 1.89
CA ARG A 735 19.10 15.61 1.82
C ARG A 735 18.55 14.25 1.36
N PRO A 736 19.36 13.41 0.70
CA PRO A 736 18.99 12.01 0.46
C PRO A 736 18.69 11.28 1.77
N ARG A 737 17.62 10.47 1.78
CA ARG A 737 17.14 9.74 2.97
C ARG A 737 16.83 8.29 2.59
N MET A 738 16.93 7.41 3.58
CA MET A 738 16.56 6.00 3.48
C MET A 738 15.58 5.69 4.60
N PHE A 739 14.55 4.91 4.28
CA PHE A 739 13.50 4.53 5.21
C PHE A 739 13.39 3.01 5.28
N VAL A 740 13.05 2.50 6.46
CA VAL A 740 12.60 1.11 6.63
C VAL A 740 11.08 1.16 6.63
N GLY A 741 10.47 0.82 5.49
CA GLY A 741 9.01 0.77 5.39
C GLY A 741 8.43 -0.50 6.01
N VAL A 742 7.45 -0.35 6.90
CA VAL A 742 6.77 -1.47 7.57
C VAL A 742 5.28 -1.45 7.24
N LEU A 743 4.76 -2.56 6.70
CA LEU A 743 3.34 -2.72 6.47
C LEU A 743 2.69 -3.31 7.73
N LEU A 744 1.84 -2.52 8.40
CA LEU A 744 1.26 -2.90 9.69
C LEU A 744 -0.17 -3.41 9.56
N ASN A 745 -0.52 -4.37 10.42
CA ASN A 745 -1.85 -4.94 10.59
C ASN A 745 -2.12 -5.23 12.06
N GLY A 746 -3.39 -5.24 12.44
CA GLY A 746 -3.83 -5.65 13.78
C GLY A 746 -3.54 -7.13 14.06
N PHE A 747 -3.16 -7.44 15.30
CA PHE A 747 -2.85 -8.80 15.77
C PHE A 747 -3.38 -9.07 17.19
N ASN A 748 -4.43 -8.36 17.58
CA ASN A 748 -5.22 -8.47 18.81
C ASN A 748 -4.45 -8.17 20.10
N LYS A 749 -3.31 -7.46 20.00
CA LYS A 749 -2.46 -7.08 21.13
C LYS A 749 -1.70 -5.80 20.81
N SER A 750 -1.34 -5.04 21.84
CA SER A 750 -0.35 -3.99 21.72
C SER A 750 1.08 -4.56 21.75
N ALA A 751 1.98 -3.95 20.99
CA ALA A 751 3.40 -4.28 21.04
C ALA A 751 4.28 -3.04 20.84
N LYS A 752 5.48 -3.09 21.44
CA LYS A 752 6.59 -2.18 21.11
C LYS A 752 7.54 -2.93 20.17
N ALA A 753 7.98 -2.27 19.12
CA ALA A 753 8.91 -2.81 18.14
C ALA A 753 10.19 -1.98 18.10
N GLU A 754 11.32 -2.65 18.00
CA GLU A 754 12.62 -2.05 17.73
C GLU A 754 13.12 -2.51 16.37
N ILE A 755 13.57 -1.56 15.56
CA ILE A 755 14.14 -1.83 14.25
C ILE A 755 15.65 -1.87 14.40
N HIS A 756 16.27 -2.98 13.98
CA HIS A 756 17.71 -3.16 14.03
C HIS A 756 18.32 -3.19 12.63
N ALA A 757 19.35 -2.37 12.41
CA ALA A 757 20.25 -2.53 11.27
C ALA A 757 21.42 -3.43 11.66
N THR A 758 21.74 -4.42 10.83
CA THR A 758 22.88 -5.32 11.02
C THR A 758 23.94 -5.04 9.96
N LEU A 759 25.16 -4.71 10.38
CA LEU A 759 26.29 -4.52 9.47
C LEU A 759 26.80 -5.86 8.93
N HIS A 760 27.56 -5.82 7.84
CA HIS A 760 28.25 -6.99 7.29
C HIS A 760 29.23 -7.64 8.28
N THR A 761 29.70 -6.88 9.28
CA THR A 761 30.52 -7.37 10.40
C THR A 761 29.73 -8.19 11.43
N GLY A 762 28.40 -8.16 11.37
CA GLY A 762 27.49 -8.81 12.33
C GLY A 762 27.04 -7.90 13.49
N GLU A 763 27.59 -6.69 13.61
CA GLU A 763 27.18 -5.71 14.62
C GLU A 763 25.75 -5.20 14.38
N ARG A 764 25.00 -4.96 15.46
CA ARG A 764 23.59 -4.53 15.41
C ARG A 764 23.39 -3.18 16.09
N TYR A 765 22.64 -2.31 15.43
CA TYR A 765 22.29 -0.97 15.90
C TYR A 765 20.78 -0.79 15.90
N ILE A 766 20.21 -0.19 16.95
CA ILE A 766 18.80 0.23 16.93
C ILE A 766 18.71 1.48 16.06
N VAL A 767 17.88 1.43 15.03
CA VAL A 767 17.70 2.53 14.06
C VAL A 767 16.30 3.14 14.11
N GLY A 768 15.42 2.60 14.94
CA GLY A 768 14.09 3.16 15.16
C GLY A 768 13.27 2.35 16.15
N ARG A 769 12.26 2.98 16.72
CA ARG A 769 11.27 2.36 17.61
C ARG A 769 9.88 2.83 17.23
N PHE A 770 8.90 1.95 17.34
CA PHE A 770 7.50 2.31 17.18
C PHE A 770 6.64 1.39 18.06
N ALA A 771 5.36 1.73 18.19
CA ALA A 771 4.40 0.89 18.86
C ALA A 771 3.17 0.65 17.98
N VAL A 772 2.57 -0.52 18.15
CA VAL A 772 1.26 -0.85 17.60
C VAL A 772 0.31 -0.98 18.78
N LEU A 773 -0.78 -0.22 18.76
CA LEU A 773 -1.84 -0.27 19.77
C LEU A 773 -2.91 -1.27 19.32
N GLY A 774 -3.25 -2.23 20.16
CA GLY A 774 -4.25 -3.24 19.86
C GLY A 774 -4.74 -3.97 21.09
N GLY A 775 -5.72 -4.84 20.91
CA GLY A 775 -6.28 -5.61 22.03
C GLY A 775 -7.27 -6.69 21.57
N PRO A 776 -7.66 -7.61 22.45
CA PRO A 776 -8.57 -8.72 22.13
C PRO A 776 -9.93 -8.28 21.57
N THR A 777 -10.35 -7.04 21.80
CA THR A 777 -11.62 -6.50 21.29
C THR A 777 -11.47 -5.68 20.01
N GLU A 778 -10.29 -5.66 19.38
CA GLU A 778 -10.08 -4.90 18.15
C GLU A 778 -10.77 -5.53 16.93
N LEU A 779 -11.26 -4.68 16.04
CA LEU A 779 -11.60 -5.11 14.68
C LEU A 779 -10.32 -5.34 13.90
N GLY A 780 -10.25 -6.40 13.09
CA GLY A 780 -9.09 -6.64 12.22
C GLY A 780 -8.88 -5.48 11.24
N TRP A 781 -7.69 -4.88 11.27
CA TRP A 781 -7.31 -3.74 10.43
C TRP A 781 -5.96 -3.98 9.75
N ARG A 782 -5.71 -3.27 8.66
CA ARG A 782 -4.44 -3.30 7.90
C ARG A 782 -4.29 -1.98 7.15
N LEU A 783 -3.12 -1.36 7.31
CA LEU A 783 -2.75 -0.16 6.55
C LEU A 783 -2.72 -0.46 5.05
N ASP A 784 -3.12 0.50 4.22
CA ASP A 784 -2.96 0.42 2.77
C ASP A 784 -1.54 0.83 2.32
N ARG A 785 -0.81 1.57 3.15
CA ARG A 785 0.53 2.11 2.88
C ARG A 785 1.53 1.68 3.97
N LEU A 786 2.80 1.94 3.69
CA LEU A 786 3.90 1.66 4.62
C LEU A 786 4.00 2.77 5.66
N TYR A 787 4.25 2.39 6.91
CA TYR A 787 4.86 3.25 7.93
C TYR A 787 6.33 3.43 7.59
#